data_AF-A0A8P4G7A6-F1
#
_entry.id   AF-A0A8P4G7A6-F1
#
_cell.length_a   1.000
_cell.length_b   1.000
_cell.length_c   1.000
_cell.angle_alpha   90.00
_cell.angle_beta   90.00
_cell.angle_gamma   90.00
#
_symmetry.space_group_name_H-M   'P 1'
#
loop_
_entity.id
_entity.type
_entity.pdbx_description
1 polymer ?
#
loop_
_entity_poly.entity_id
_entity_poly.type
_entity_poly.pdbx_seq_one_letter_code
_entity_poly.pdbx_strand_id
1 'polypeptide(L)'
;MLHQIEEPCSLGAHAGVIVPPSWIIKVRKPQSSLKNSARRKKRTSFKRRTSKKGLDESKWRPFMLKPLPSPLMKPILVFVNPKSGGNQGAKVLQMFMWILNPRQVFDLSQGGLREALELYRKVPNLRILACGGDGTVGWILSTLDELQMNPQPPVAVLPLGTGNDLARTLNWGGGYTDEPVSKVLCHVEDGSVVQLDRWNLLVENSAVQPEEGTQKLPLNVFNNYFSLGFDAHVTLEFHESREANPEKFNSRFRNKMFYAGAAFSDFLQRSSRDLSKHVRVVCDGTDLTPKIQELKFQCIVFLNIPRYCAGTMPWGNTGDHRDFEPQRHDDGCIEVIGFTMASLAALQVGGHGERLHQCREVILTTFKTVPVQVDGEPCRLAPSTLRISLRNQANMVQKSKRRTSVPLLNDPHAVPDRLRLRVNRISLQEYDRLQYDKERLRDICKALRATIPVGIVVVRGDCDLETCRLYIDRLQEASSCLSSPSFSCLSLCLQDENRGVPRTSSTSRLSPNWSFLDSTSADRFYRIDKAQEHLHFVTEICQDEVFILDHEGPVVSQGASTGMPDLVVEPTTGYLLSDDSALIQMLIFWITLWLLECVRRGVSLLVRDSGGCSALHKAAQNGHTELVSYILQQGSKVLLDLTDREKGDTALHKAASEKQHAVCRLLVEAGASLQKTNFQGKTPADQAEGDSELATYLSAQQHTSSTTREDLETAV
;
A
#
# COMPACT_ATOMS: atom_id res chain seq x y z
N MET A 1 7.20 -40.87 -0.24
CA MET A 1 6.00 -40.43 0.50
C MET A 1 5.99 -40.96 1.93
N LEU A 2 5.85 -42.27 2.20
CA LEU A 2 5.93 -42.81 3.58
C LEU A 2 7.22 -42.39 4.33
N HIS A 3 8.39 -42.45 3.69
CA HIS A 3 9.67 -42.02 4.28
C HIS A 3 9.75 -40.55 4.75
N GLN A 4 8.83 -39.66 4.33
CA GLN A 4 8.80 -38.26 4.78
C GLN A 4 7.93 -38.05 6.04
N ILE A 5 7.32 -39.11 6.56
CA ILE A 5 6.49 -39.06 7.79
C ILE A 5 7.37 -39.23 9.05
N GLU A 6 8.58 -39.78 8.89
CA GLU A 6 9.54 -40.00 9.98
C GLU A 6 10.59 -38.88 10.10
N GLU A 7 10.65 -37.95 9.14
CA GLU A 7 11.55 -36.80 9.20
C GLU A 7 11.10 -35.81 10.30
N PRO A 8 12.01 -35.34 11.16
CA PRO A 8 11.67 -34.41 12.24
C PRO A 8 11.29 -33.04 11.64
N CYS A 9 10.01 -32.71 11.67
CA CYS A 9 9.50 -31.45 11.15
C CYS A 9 10.12 -30.25 11.88
N SER A 10 11.02 -29.54 11.19
CA SER A 10 11.74 -28.36 11.70
C SER A 10 10.89 -27.10 11.86
N LEU A 11 9.62 -27.14 11.42
CA LEU A 11 8.70 -25.99 11.26
C LEU A 11 9.19 -24.93 10.24
N GLY A 12 10.32 -25.16 9.57
CA GLY A 12 10.88 -24.26 8.54
C GLY A 12 11.30 -22.89 9.08
N ALA A 13 11.40 -21.91 8.18
CA ALA A 13 11.81 -20.53 8.52
C ALA A 13 10.90 -19.83 9.55
N HIS A 14 9.69 -20.34 9.79
CA HIS A 14 8.70 -19.78 10.73
C HIS A 14 8.68 -20.49 12.09
N ALA A 15 9.70 -21.29 12.41
CA ALA A 15 9.80 -22.03 13.67
C ALA A 15 9.71 -21.15 14.94
N GLY A 16 10.14 -19.88 14.88
CA GLY A 16 10.03 -18.92 15.98
C GLY A 16 8.59 -18.50 16.32
N VAL A 17 7.69 -18.52 15.32
CA VAL A 17 6.31 -18.02 15.44
C VAL A 17 5.23 -19.11 15.45
N ILE A 18 5.58 -20.35 15.05
CA ILE A 18 4.65 -21.49 15.04
C ILE A 18 4.55 -22.14 16.43
N VAL A 19 3.32 -22.40 16.89
CA VAL A 19 3.07 -23.23 18.07
C VAL A 19 3.27 -24.70 17.70
N PRO A 20 4.28 -25.39 18.27
CA PRO A 20 4.60 -26.76 17.89
C PRO A 20 3.51 -27.74 18.35
N PRO A 21 3.28 -28.85 17.63
CA PRO A 21 2.34 -29.90 18.02
C PRO A 21 2.56 -30.43 19.44
N SER A 22 3.81 -30.42 19.94
CA SER A 22 4.19 -30.87 21.29
C SER A 22 3.56 -30.05 22.43
N TRP A 23 3.14 -28.81 22.18
CA TRP A 23 2.44 -27.98 23.18
C TRP A 23 0.94 -28.31 23.28
N ILE A 24 0.36 -29.04 22.31
CA ILE A 24 -1.09 -29.24 22.18
C ILE A 24 -1.50 -30.58 22.82
N ILE A 25 -2.01 -30.50 24.05
CA ILE A 25 -2.45 -31.68 24.81
C ILE A 25 -3.95 -31.92 24.58
N LYS A 26 -4.31 -33.04 23.95
CA LYS A 26 -5.71 -33.46 23.77
C LYS A 26 -6.33 -33.83 25.12
N VAL A 27 -7.40 -33.13 25.51
CA VAL A 27 -8.14 -33.41 26.74
C VAL A 27 -9.07 -34.59 26.50
N ARG A 28 -8.94 -35.66 27.30
CA ARG A 28 -9.92 -36.74 27.33
C ARG A 28 -11.20 -36.22 27.99
N LYS A 29 -12.39 -36.52 27.44
CA LYS A 29 -13.64 -36.29 28.19
C LYS A 29 -13.57 -37.06 29.51
N PRO A 30 -14.02 -36.49 30.64
CA PRO A 30 -14.31 -37.28 31.83
C PRO A 30 -15.34 -38.35 31.45
N GLN A 31 -14.93 -39.62 31.44
CA GLN A 31 -15.88 -40.71 31.39
C GLN A 31 -16.57 -40.77 32.74
N SER A 32 -17.90 -40.67 32.76
CA SER A 32 -18.70 -40.84 33.97
C SER A 32 -18.50 -42.25 34.52
N SER A 33 -17.71 -42.39 35.58
CA SER A 33 -17.35 -43.69 36.14
C SER A 33 -18.55 -44.37 36.79
N LEU A 34 -18.89 -45.55 36.28
CA LEU A 34 -19.73 -46.59 36.91
C LEU A 34 -21.18 -46.22 37.26
N LYS A 35 -22.14 -46.92 36.63
CA LYS A 35 -23.10 -47.73 37.40
C LYS A 35 -23.77 -48.84 36.59
N ASN A 36 -23.62 -50.03 37.15
CA ASN A 36 -24.21 -51.36 36.96
C ASN A 36 -25.39 -51.59 36.00
N SER A 37 -25.45 -52.83 35.53
CA SER A 37 -26.53 -53.41 34.76
C SER A 37 -27.89 -53.42 35.48
N ALA A 38 -28.94 -53.00 34.76
CA ALA A 38 -30.33 -53.38 35.07
C ALA A 38 -31.17 -53.44 33.78
N ARG A 39 -31.75 -54.61 33.47
CA ARG A 39 -32.73 -54.76 32.38
C ARG A 39 -34.03 -54.02 32.73
N ARG A 40 -34.52 -53.08 31.90
CA ARG A 40 -35.98 -52.84 31.76
C ARG A 40 -36.45 -52.11 30.49
N LYS A 41 -37.15 -52.89 29.65
CA LYS A 41 -38.25 -52.60 28.71
C LYS A 41 -38.34 -51.22 27.99
N LYS A 42 -38.51 -51.30 26.66
CA LYS A 42 -39.22 -50.30 25.82
C LYS A 42 -40.48 -49.77 26.52
N ARG A 43 -40.72 -48.46 26.44
CA ARG A 43 -42.06 -47.86 26.33
C ARG A 43 -41.99 -46.55 25.54
N THR A 44 -42.98 -46.32 24.69
CA THR A 44 -43.19 -45.10 23.92
C THR A 44 -44.15 -44.16 24.66
N SER A 45 -43.83 -42.85 24.71
CA SER A 45 -44.81 -41.79 24.98
C SER A 45 -44.19 -40.40 24.79
N PHE A 46 -44.84 -39.54 24.01
CA PHE A 46 -44.57 -38.09 24.02
C PHE A 46 -45.00 -37.46 25.36
N LYS A 47 -44.15 -36.66 26.00
CA LYS A 47 -44.38 -35.21 26.25
C LYS A 47 -43.36 -34.56 27.21
N ARG A 48 -43.35 -33.22 27.11
CA ARG A 48 -43.18 -32.19 28.16
C ARG A 48 -41.78 -31.66 28.50
N ARG A 49 -41.82 -30.38 28.88
CA ARG A 49 -40.82 -29.55 29.57
C ARG A 49 -39.58 -29.14 28.78
N THR A 50 -39.74 -28.00 28.11
CA THR A 50 -38.76 -26.91 28.22
C THR A 50 -38.26 -26.78 29.66
N SER A 51 -36.95 -26.88 29.85
CA SER A 51 -36.30 -26.63 31.13
C SER A 51 -35.45 -25.36 31.00
N LYS A 52 -35.67 -24.39 31.89
CA LYS A 52 -34.68 -23.34 32.14
C LYS A 52 -33.42 -24.04 32.65
N LYS A 53 -32.38 -24.15 31.83
CA LYS A 53 -31.08 -24.67 32.24
C LYS A 53 -30.22 -23.50 32.71
N GLY A 54 -29.57 -23.64 33.87
CA GLY A 54 -28.83 -22.57 34.53
C GLY A 54 -27.56 -22.13 33.79
N LEU A 55 -27.07 -20.95 34.18
CA LEU A 55 -25.88 -20.30 33.64
C LEU A 55 -24.59 -20.97 34.17
N ASP A 56 -24.26 -22.16 33.69
CA ASP A 56 -22.91 -22.73 33.77
C ASP A 56 -22.67 -23.74 32.62
N GLU A 57 -22.51 -23.21 31.41
CA GLU A 57 -21.91 -23.95 30.29
C GLU A 57 -20.40 -23.67 30.29
N SER A 58 -19.70 -24.28 31.24
CA SER A 58 -18.24 -24.45 31.20
C SER A 58 -17.81 -25.27 29.97
N LYS A 59 -17.80 -24.62 28.79
CA LYS A 59 -17.60 -25.22 27.46
C LYS A 59 -16.41 -26.18 27.46
N TRP A 60 -16.68 -27.47 27.27
CA TRP A 60 -15.65 -28.52 27.27
C TRP A 60 -14.62 -28.28 26.17
N ARG A 61 -13.39 -27.90 26.54
CA ARG A 61 -12.28 -27.67 25.60
C ARG A 61 -11.66 -29.02 25.20
N PRO A 62 -11.59 -29.37 23.90
CA PRO A 62 -11.04 -30.67 23.45
C PRO A 62 -9.51 -30.76 23.52
N PHE A 63 -8.81 -29.65 23.75
CA PHE A 63 -7.37 -29.59 23.96
C PHE A 63 -7.00 -28.40 24.87
N MET A 64 -5.78 -28.43 25.39
CA MET A 64 -5.14 -27.31 26.11
C MET A 64 -3.73 -27.08 25.56
N LEU A 65 -3.19 -25.88 25.76
CA LEU A 65 -1.80 -25.57 25.50
C LEU A 65 -0.97 -25.73 26.78
N LYS A 66 0.17 -26.43 26.66
CA LYS A 66 1.23 -26.49 27.68
C LYS A 66 2.54 -26.00 27.02
N PRO A 67 2.78 -24.68 26.99
CA PRO A 67 3.97 -24.13 26.37
C PRO A 67 5.25 -24.53 27.11
N LEU A 68 6.33 -24.66 26.37
CA LEU A 68 7.68 -24.79 26.89
C LEU A 68 8.35 -23.40 26.83
N PRO A 69 8.90 -22.87 27.95
CA PRO A 69 9.56 -21.57 27.92
C PRO A 69 10.77 -21.57 26.96
N SER A 70 10.75 -20.67 25.99
CA SER A 70 11.88 -20.35 25.12
C SER A 70 11.90 -18.83 24.90
N PRO A 71 13.00 -18.12 25.25
CA PRO A 71 13.07 -16.68 25.06
C PRO A 71 13.19 -16.26 23.59
N LEU A 72 13.57 -17.20 22.71
CA LEU A 72 13.75 -16.97 21.27
C LEU A 72 12.43 -17.07 20.48
N MET A 73 11.44 -17.81 20.99
CA MET A 73 10.15 -17.93 20.32
C MET A 73 9.29 -16.69 20.58
N LYS A 74 8.50 -16.29 19.56
CA LYS A 74 7.51 -15.20 19.59
C LYS A 74 6.20 -15.69 18.94
N PRO A 75 5.47 -16.63 19.55
CA PRO A 75 4.34 -17.30 18.87
C PRO A 75 3.27 -16.30 18.42
N ILE A 76 2.84 -16.40 17.16
CA ILE A 76 1.86 -15.46 16.58
C ILE A 76 0.44 -16.05 16.66
N LEU A 77 -0.51 -15.25 17.12
CA LEU A 77 -1.95 -15.54 17.11
C LEU A 77 -2.64 -14.66 16.07
N VAL A 78 -3.16 -15.26 15.00
CA VAL A 78 -3.75 -14.52 13.86
C VAL A 78 -5.27 -14.50 13.97
N PHE A 79 -5.84 -13.31 14.04
CA PHE A 79 -7.28 -13.08 13.96
C PHE A 79 -7.63 -12.46 12.61
N VAL A 80 -8.50 -13.10 11.84
CA VAL A 80 -8.89 -12.64 10.51
C VAL A 80 -10.38 -12.38 10.45
N ASN A 81 -10.76 -11.21 9.93
CA ASN A 81 -12.13 -10.90 9.54
C ASN A 81 -12.31 -11.23 8.04
N PRO A 82 -12.96 -12.34 7.65
CA PRO A 82 -12.96 -12.80 6.25
C PRO A 82 -13.65 -11.84 5.28
N LYS A 83 -14.57 -11.00 5.79
CA LYS A 83 -15.32 -10.01 5.01
C LYS A 83 -14.50 -8.76 4.66
N SER A 84 -13.35 -8.56 5.31
CA SER A 84 -12.50 -7.39 5.06
C SER A 84 -11.78 -7.45 3.71
N GLY A 85 -11.50 -6.28 3.13
CA GLY A 85 -10.69 -6.11 1.92
C GLY A 85 -11.36 -6.52 0.62
N GLY A 86 -12.69 -6.67 0.59
CA GLY A 86 -13.40 -7.22 -0.57
C GLY A 86 -13.10 -8.71 -0.72
N ASN A 87 -13.39 -9.48 0.33
CA ASN A 87 -13.09 -10.92 0.46
C ASN A 87 -11.59 -11.31 0.48
N GLN A 88 -10.65 -10.35 0.47
CA GLN A 88 -9.23 -10.62 0.74
C GLN A 88 -9.02 -11.33 2.08
N GLY A 89 -9.82 -11.02 3.10
CA GLY A 89 -9.77 -11.70 4.40
C GLY A 89 -9.94 -13.22 4.30
N ALA A 90 -10.85 -13.72 3.44
CA ALA A 90 -11.04 -15.16 3.25
C ALA A 90 -9.82 -15.83 2.60
N LYS A 91 -9.16 -15.16 1.65
CA LYS A 91 -7.90 -15.61 1.03
C LYS A 91 -6.77 -15.65 2.06
N VAL A 92 -6.61 -14.56 2.81
CA VAL A 92 -5.59 -14.40 3.87
C VAL A 92 -5.76 -15.45 4.98
N LEU A 93 -7.00 -15.76 5.39
CA LEU A 93 -7.31 -16.81 6.37
C LEU A 93 -6.74 -18.17 5.91
N GLN A 94 -7.01 -18.58 4.67
CA GLN A 94 -6.50 -19.84 4.12
C GLN A 94 -4.97 -19.85 4.01
N MET A 95 -4.36 -18.73 3.58
CA MET A 95 -2.90 -18.60 3.48
C MET A 95 -2.21 -18.75 4.84
N PHE A 96 -2.74 -18.15 5.91
CA PHE A 96 -2.19 -18.33 7.26
C PHE A 96 -2.44 -19.74 7.81
N MET A 97 -3.59 -20.36 7.54
CA MET A 97 -3.88 -21.76 7.91
C MET A 97 -2.96 -22.78 7.22
N TRP A 98 -2.27 -22.39 6.15
CA TRP A 98 -1.33 -23.24 5.41
C TRP A 98 0.12 -23.16 5.90
N ILE A 99 0.50 -22.06 6.56
CA ILE A 99 1.88 -21.83 7.05
C ILE A 99 1.98 -21.99 8.57
N LEU A 100 1.01 -21.46 9.32
CA LEU A 100 0.95 -21.62 10.77
C LEU A 100 0.26 -22.92 11.15
N ASN A 101 0.40 -23.31 12.43
CA ASN A 101 -0.48 -24.33 12.99
C ASN A 101 -1.94 -23.83 12.88
N PRO A 102 -2.89 -24.56 12.28
CA PRO A 102 -4.28 -24.09 12.12
C PRO A 102 -5.00 -23.72 13.43
N ARG A 103 -4.44 -24.10 14.60
CA ARG A 103 -4.94 -23.67 15.92
C ARG A 103 -4.52 -22.26 16.32
N GLN A 104 -3.63 -21.60 15.58
CA GLN A 104 -3.19 -20.22 15.77
C GLN A 104 -4.00 -19.22 14.95
N VAL A 105 -4.84 -19.70 14.03
CA VAL A 105 -5.55 -18.86 13.05
C VAL A 105 -7.05 -18.92 13.33
N PHE A 106 -7.66 -17.76 13.55
CA PHE A 106 -9.03 -17.63 14.02
C PHE A 106 -9.87 -16.76 13.09
N ASP A 107 -11.01 -17.30 12.66
CA ASP A 107 -12.03 -16.59 11.91
C ASP A 107 -12.94 -15.80 12.86
N LEU A 108 -12.80 -14.47 12.85
CA LEU A 108 -13.58 -13.56 13.69
C LEU A 108 -15.08 -13.55 13.37
N SER A 109 -15.50 -13.99 12.18
CA SER A 109 -16.93 -14.09 11.84
C SER A 109 -17.64 -15.25 12.56
N GLN A 110 -16.87 -16.19 13.12
CA GLN A 110 -17.36 -17.27 13.98
C GLN A 110 -17.30 -16.90 15.47
N GLY A 111 -16.86 -15.68 15.81
CA GLY A 111 -16.64 -15.23 17.18
C GLY A 111 -15.43 -15.90 17.83
N GLY A 112 -15.54 -16.26 19.11
CA GLY A 112 -14.52 -17.05 19.83
C GLY A 112 -13.22 -16.32 20.19
N LEU A 113 -13.06 -15.03 19.85
CA LEU A 113 -11.91 -14.20 20.18
C LEU A 113 -11.52 -14.30 21.68
N ARG A 114 -12.51 -14.18 22.57
CA ARG A 114 -12.31 -14.30 24.03
C ARG A 114 -11.85 -15.71 24.44
N GLU A 115 -12.49 -16.75 23.90
CA GLU A 115 -12.07 -18.14 24.16
C GLU A 115 -10.69 -18.49 23.59
N ALA A 116 -10.26 -17.85 22.50
CA ALA A 116 -8.95 -17.99 21.89
C ALA A 116 -7.86 -17.31 22.73
N LEU A 117 -8.06 -16.04 23.12
CA LEU A 117 -7.13 -15.32 23.99
C LEU A 117 -6.95 -16.04 25.34
N GLU A 118 -8.04 -16.53 25.95
CA GLU A 118 -8.00 -17.35 27.17
C GLU A 118 -7.22 -18.67 26.98
N LEU A 119 -7.31 -19.31 25.82
CA LEU A 119 -6.55 -20.53 25.50
C LEU A 119 -5.04 -20.26 25.39
N TYR A 120 -4.67 -19.08 24.89
CA TYR A 120 -3.28 -18.66 24.66
C TYR A 120 -2.67 -17.84 25.80
N ARG A 121 -3.43 -17.44 26.82
CA ARG A 121 -2.99 -16.60 27.96
C ARG A 121 -1.67 -17.00 28.63
N LYS A 122 -1.31 -18.29 28.60
CA LYS A 122 -0.08 -18.81 29.23
C LYS A 122 1.13 -18.94 28.29
N VAL A 123 0.99 -18.55 27.03
CA VAL A 123 2.06 -18.62 26.02
C VAL A 123 3.04 -17.44 26.21
N PRO A 124 4.33 -17.70 26.45
CA PRO A 124 5.33 -16.63 26.58
C PRO A 124 5.54 -15.93 25.23
N ASN A 125 5.92 -14.65 25.26
CA ASN A 125 6.25 -13.85 24.08
C ASN A 125 5.17 -13.81 22.97
N LEU A 126 3.92 -14.11 23.32
CA LEU A 126 2.78 -14.13 22.40
C LEU A 126 2.64 -12.79 21.68
N ARG A 127 2.62 -12.79 20.34
CA ARG A 127 2.25 -11.64 19.51
C ARG A 127 0.91 -11.89 18.83
N ILE A 128 0.14 -10.84 18.56
CA ILE A 128 -1.15 -10.94 17.86
C ILE A 128 -1.04 -10.27 16.50
N LEU A 129 -1.66 -10.84 15.46
CA LEU A 129 -1.87 -10.21 14.18
C LEU A 129 -3.37 -10.02 13.91
N ALA A 130 -3.80 -8.77 13.78
CA ALA A 130 -5.17 -8.37 13.47
C ALA A 130 -5.32 -8.11 11.96
N CYS A 131 -5.97 -9.03 11.24
CA CYS A 131 -6.24 -8.90 9.81
C CYS A 131 -7.67 -8.37 9.58
N GLY A 132 -7.78 -7.05 9.40
CA GLY A 132 -9.07 -6.35 9.33
C GLY A 132 -8.91 -4.84 9.08
N GLY A 133 -9.94 -4.06 9.43
CA GLY A 133 -9.84 -2.60 9.55
C GLY A 133 -9.66 -2.15 11.01
N ASP A 134 -9.61 -0.85 11.25
CA ASP A 134 -9.31 -0.26 12.57
C ASP A 134 -10.23 -0.79 13.69
N GLY A 135 -11.55 -0.85 13.48
CA GLY A 135 -12.49 -1.46 14.44
C GLY A 135 -12.26 -2.96 14.73
N THR A 136 -11.57 -3.69 13.84
CA THR A 136 -11.12 -5.08 14.13
C THR A 136 -9.97 -5.09 15.13
N VAL A 137 -9.08 -4.09 15.08
CA VAL A 137 -8.02 -3.89 16.08
C VAL A 137 -8.64 -3.44 17.40
N GLY A 138 -9.57 -2.47 17.38
CA GLY A 138 -10.29 -2.00 18.57
C GLY A 138 -11.02 -3.11 19.33
N TRP A 139 -11.69 -4.04 18.64
CA TRP A 139 -12.33 -5.20 19.28
C TRP A 139 -11.33 -6.13 19.98
N ILE A 140 -10.16 -6.36 19.38
CA ILE A 140 -9.08 -7.15 19.98
C ILE A 140 -8.53 -6.45 21.22
N LEU A 141 -8.25 -5.15 21.15
CA LEU A 141 -7.74 -4.35 22.28
C LEU A 141 -8.73 -4.32 23.46
N SER A 142 -10.03 -4.11 23.20
CA SER A 142 -11.05 -4.17 24.24
C SER A 142 -11.21 -5.58 24.84
N THR A 143 -11.07 -6.65 24.05
CA THR A 143 -11.09 -8.02 24.60
C THR A 143 -9.83 -8.33 25.43
N LEU A 144 -8.68 -7.72 25.14
CA LEU A 144 -7.48 -7.81 25.96
C LEU A 144 -7.63 -7.08 27.31
N ASP A 145 -8.31 -5.92 27.34
CA ASP A 145 -8.70 -5.23 28.58
C ASP A 145 -9.63 -6.11 29.44
N GLU A 146 -10.71 -6.64 28.85
CA GLU A 146 -11.70 -7.50 29.52
C GLU A 146 -11.10 -8.77 30.12
N LEU A 147 -10.04 -9.29 29.49
CA LEU A 147 -9.30 -10.46 29.95
C LEU A 147 -8.11 -10.10 30.86
N GLN A 148 -7.85 -8.82 31.14
CA GLN A 148 -6.76 -8.36 32.02
C GLN A 148 -5.43 -9.09 31.73
N MET A 149 -5.09 -9.22 30.45
CA MET A 149 -3.96 -10.02 29.97
C MET A 149 -2.64 -9.42 30.46
N ASN A 150 -1.88 -10.19 31.25
CA ASN A 150 -0.61 -9.77 31.83
C ASN A 150 0.49 -10.84 31.60
N PRO A 151 1.58 -10.53 30.88
CA PRO A 151 1.79 -9.30 30.10
C PRO A 151 0.78 -9.19 28.96
N GLN A 152 0.43 -7.96 28.55
CA GLN A 152 -0.47 -7.76 27.41
C GLN A 152 0.30 -8.05 26.10
N PRO A 153 -0.14 -9.00 25.25
CA PRO A 153 0.54 -9.34 24.01
C PRO A 153 0.46 -8.18 22.99
N PRO A 154 1.55 -7.80 22.31
CA PRO A 154 1.53 -6.71 21.35
C PRO A 154 0.74 -7.06 20.09
N VAL A 155 -0.02 -6.10 19.55
CA VAL A 155 -0.90 -6.27 18.39
C VAL A 155 -0.30 -5.65 17.13
N ALA A 156 -0.06 -6.46 16.10
CA ALA A 156 0.24 -6.06 14.73
C ALA A 156 -1.04 -5.92 13.89
N VAL A 157 -0.99 -5.16 12.80
CA VAL A 157 -2.16 -4.90 11.94
C VAL A 157 -1.86 -5.26 10.49
N LEU A 158 -2.67 -6.13 9.89
CA LEU A 158 -2.69 -6.33 8.43
C LEU A 158 -3.88 -5.54 7.85
N PRO A 159 -3.63 -4.43 7.10
CA PRO A 159 -4.67 -3.47 6.73
C PRO A 159 -5.60 -4.01 5.62
N LEU A 160 -6.72 -4.61 6.02
CA LEU A 160 -7.78 -5.08 5.12
C LEU A 160 -9.00 -4.12 5.07
N GLY A 161 -9.08 -3.10 5.92
CA GLY A 161 -10.16 -2.10 5.90
C GLY A 161 -10.07 -1.10 4.74
N THR A 162 -10.93 -0.07 4.76
CA THR A 162 -10.88 1.08 3.83
C THR A 162 -10.09 2.27 4.42
N GLY A 163 -10.30 2.56 5.71
CA GLY A 163 -9.56 3.56 6.48
C GLY A 163 -8.11 3.13 6.66
N ASN A 164 -7.83 2.31 7.67
CA ASN A 164 -6.51 1.76 8.04
C ASN A 164 -5.51 2.81 8.59
N ASP A 165 -6.01 3.84 9.26
CA ASP A 165 -5.17 4.97 9.68
C ASP A 165 -4.25 4.62 10.86
N LEU A 166 -4.67 3.69 11.72
CA LEU A 166 -3.78 3.07 12.72
C LEU A 166 -2.66 2.27 12.05
N ALA A 167 -2.97 1.56 10.97
CA ALA A 167 -1.97 0.79 10.22
C ALA A 167 -0.94 1.68 9.51
N ARG A 168 -1.33 2.86 9.00
CA ARG A 168 -0.39 3.88 8.48
C ARG A 168 0.52 4.41 9.59
N THR A 169 -0.05 4.74 10.75
CA THR A 169 0.69 5.22 11.93
C THR A 169 1.74 4.21 12.38
N LEU A 170 1.40 2.92 12.36
CA LEU A 170 2.27 1.81 12.73
C LEU A 170 3.14 1.27 11.56
N ASN A 171 3.29 2.02 10.46
CA ASN A 171 4.04 1.68 9.24
C ASN A 171 3.61 0.42 8.48
N TRP A 172 2.46 -0.19 8.79
CA TRP A 172 1.88 -1.33 8.05
C TRP A 172 1.24 -0.93 6.72
N GLY A 173 1.03 0.37 6.50
CA GLY A 173 0.56 0.93 5.23
C GLY A 173 -0.96 1.09 5.13
N GLY A 174 -1.42 1.62 3.99
CA GLY A 174 -2.83 1.97 3.78
C GLY A 174 -3.75 0.82 3.35
N GLY A 175 -3.19 -0.33 2.97
CA GLY A 175 -3.95 -1.50 2.53
C GLY A 175 -3.06 -2.64 2.08
N TYR A 176 -3.47 -3.88 2.34
CA TYR A 176 -2.81 -5.09 1.86
C TYR A 176 -2.87 -5.19 0.32
N THR A 177 -1.77 -5.65 -0.26
CA THR A 177 -1.48 -5.71 -1.71
C THR A 177 -1.03 -7.11 -2.15
N ASP A 178 -1.49 -8.16 -1.45
CA ASP A 178 -1.07 -9.55 -1.67
C ASP A 178 0.44 -9.81 -1.44
N GLU A 179 1.10 -9.03 -0.57
CA GLU A 179 2.46 -9.36 -0.11
C GLU A 179 2.48 -10.76 0.54
N PRO A 180 3.49 -11.62 0.29
CA PRO A 180 3.47 -12.99 0.80
C PRO A 180 3.30 -13.01 2.33
N VAL A 181 2.31 -13.76 2.84
CA VAL A 181 2.05 -13.86 4.29
C VAL A 181 3.28 -14.32 5.10
N SER A 182 4.23 -15.02 4.46
CA SER A 182 5.56 -15.29 5.01
C SER A 182 6.32 -14.01 5.42
N LYS A 183 6.34 -12.99 4.54
CA LYS A 183 6.96 -11.67 4.80
C LYS A 183 6.20 -10.92 5.90
N VAL A 184 4.87 -11.05 5.93
CA VAL A 184 4.03 -10.52 7.03
C VAL A 184 4.43 -11.14 8.37
N LEU A 185 4.59 -12.48 8.45
CA LEU A 185 5.03 -13.14 9.69
C LEU A 185 6.39 -12.63 10.18
N CYS A 186 7.39 -12.51 9.30
CA CYS A 186 8.69 -11.93 9.66
C CYS A 186 8.54 -10.50 10.20
N HIS A 187 7.72 -9.65 9.57
CA HIS A 187 7.47 -8.30 10.06
C HIS A 187 6.73 -8.26 11.42
N VAL A 188 5.86 -9.24 11.72
CA VAL A 188 5.22 -9.38 13.03
C VAL A 188 6.21 -9.92 14.06
N GLU A 189 7.19 -10.73 13.67
CA GLU A 189 8.23 -11.26 14.54
C GLU A 189 9.29 -10.21 14.89
N ASP A 190 9.81 -9.49 13.89
CA ASP A 190 10.89 -8.50 14.02
C ASP A 190 10.42 -7.12 14.50
N GLY A 191 9.15 -6.78 14.29
CA GLY A 191 8.62 -5.43 14.57
C GLY A 191 8.85 -4.96 16.00
N SER A 192 9.17 -3.67 16.16
CA SER A 192 9.31 -3.03 17.46
C SER A 192 7.97 -2.98 18.19
N VAL A 193 8.00 -3.14 19.52
CA VAL A 193 6.82 -2.87 20.35
C VAL A 193 6.82 -1.37 20.68
N VAL A 194 5.72 -0.70 20.38
CA VAL A 194 5.43 0.69 20.74
C VAL A 194 4.18 0.74 21.61
N GLN A 195 3.98 1.83 22.33
CA GLN A 195 2.72 2.06 23.03
C GLN A 195 1.70 2.72 22.09
N LEU A 196 0.43 2.59 22.44
CA LEU A 196 -0.69 3.32 21.86
C LEU A 196 -1.58 3.78 23.01
N ASP A 197 -1.66 5.09 23.26
CA ASP A 197 -2.62 5.67 24.19
C ASP A 197 -4.05 5.34 23.75
N ARG A 198 -4.95 5.12 24.72
CA ARG A 198 -6.36 4.80 24.49
C ARG A 198 -7.21 5.59 25.45
N TRP A 199 -8.41 5.98 25.00
CA TRP A 199 -9.16 7.07 25.63
C TRP A 199 -10.57 6.65 25.97
N ASN A 200 -10.96 6.82 27.23
CA ASN A 200 -12.33 6.56 27.69
C ASN A 200 -13.27 7.65 27.17
N LEU A 201 -14.48 7.25 26.79
CA LEU A 201 -15.61 8.14 26.52
C LEU A 201 -16.72 7.85 27.54
N LEU A 202 -16.83 8.72 28.55
CA LEU A 202 -17.89 8.67 29.57
C LEU A 202 -18.99 9.65 29.18
N VAL A 203 -20.24 9.18 29.14
CA VAL A 203 -21.41 10.00 28.78
C VAL A 203 -22.28 10.23 30.01
N GLU A 204 -22.47 11.49 30.35
CA GLU A 204 -23.37 11.98 31.40
C GLU A 204 -24.62 12.57 30.74
N ASN A 205 -25.76 11.90 30.94
CA ASN A 205 -27.02 12.24 30.28
C ASN A 205 -27.66 13.47 30.93
N SER A 206 -28.11 14.43 30.13
CA SER A 206 -28.97 15.51 30.61
C SER A 206 -30.33 14.96 31.07
N ALA A 207 -30.89 15.51 32.14
CA ALA A 207 -32.21 15.10 32.67
C ALA A 207 -33.41 15.64 31.85
N VAL A 208 -33.16 16.19 30.65
CA VAL A 208 -34.17 16.71 29.73
C VAL A 208 -34.73 15.55 28.90
N GLN A 209 -35.98 15.65 28.44
CA GLN A 209 -36.55 14.64 27.54
C GLN A 209 -35.72 14.51 26.26
N PRO A 210 -35.55 13.30 25.70
CA PRO A 210 -34.73 13.10 24.52
C PRO A 210 -35.37 13.76 23.29
N GLU A 211 -34.61 14.63 22.64
CA GLU A 211 -34.73 14.85 21.19
C GLU A 211 -34.48 13.53 20.45
N GLU A 212 -34.75 13.49 19.14
CA GLU A 212 -34.41 12.34 18.29
C GLU A 212 -32.92 12.04 18.38
N GLY A 213 -32.52 10.97 19.09
CA GLY A 213 -31.12 10.65 19.35
C GLY A 213 -30.91 9.54 20.37
N THR A 214 -29.71 8.96 20.40
CA THR A 214 -29.29 7.99 21.42
C THR A 214 -28.66 8.70 22.62
N GLN A 215 -28.88 8.15 23.82
CA GLN A 215 -28.19 8.54 25.06
C GLN A 215 -26.91 7.70 25.32
N LYS A 216 -26.42 6.98 24.31
CA LYS A 216 -25.23 6.12 24.38
C LYS A 216 -24.46 6.15 23.07
N LEU A 217 -23.14 6.30 23.17
CA LEU A 217 -22.20 6.08 22.07
C LEU A 217 -22.14 4.59 21.69
N PRO A 218 -21.74 4.26 20.44
CA PRO A 218 -21.50 2.87 20.02
C PRO A 218 -20.28 2.25 20.72
N LEU A 219 -19.28 3.06 21.08
CA LEU A 219 -18.07 2.66 21.78
C LEU A 219 -17.81 3.59 22.97
N ASN A 220 -17.29 3.03 24.07
CA ASN A 220 -16.88 3.76 25.28
C ASN A 220 -15.36 3.94 25.40
N VAL A 221 -14.62 3.56 24.36
CA VAL A 221 -13.17 3.72 24.23
C VAL A 221 -12.84 3.98 22.76
N PHE A 222 -11.87 4.86 22.50
CA PHE A 222 -11.29 5.04 21.17
C PHE A 222 -9.76 4.89 21.18
N ASN A 223 -9.23 4.58 19.99
CA ASN A 223 -7.85 4.23 19.72
C ASN A 223 -7.26 5.11 18.60
N ASN A 224 -8.10 5.65 17.71
CA ASN A 224 -7.69 6.52 16.60
C ASN A 224 -8.19 7.96 16.83
N TYR A 225 -9.52 8.16 16.83
CA TYR A 225 -10.13 9.48 17.01
C TYR A 225 -11.64 9.42 17.34
N PHE A 226 -12.10 10.48 18.01
CA PHE A 226 -13.51 10.80 18.22
C PHE A 226 -13.82 12.15 17.53
N SER A 227 -14.98 12.29 16.89
CA SER A 227 -15.34 13.56 16.23
C SER A 227 -16.85 13.86 16.28
N LEU A 228 -17.18 15.12 16.04
CA LEU A 228 -18.55 15.61 15.92
C LEU A 228 -18.71 16.64 14.80
N GLY A 229 -19.93 16.73 14.25
CA GLY A 229 -20.25 17.59 13.11
C GLY A 229 -20.06 16.88 11.78
N PHE A 230 -19.46 17.56 10.79
CA PHE A 230 -19.42 17.14 9.39
C PHE A 230 -18.82 15.74 9.15
N ASP A 231 -17.63 15.46 9.72
CA ASP A 231 -16.98 14.14 9.62
C ASP A 231 -17.87 13.00 10.12
N ALA A 232 -18.51 13.21 11.27
CA ALA A 232 -19.47 12.28 11.84
C ALA A 232 -20.77 12.17 11.02
N HIS A 233 -21.20 13.26 10.37
CA HIS A 233 -22.39 13.25 9.51
C HIS A 233 -22.17 12.41 8.24
N VAL A 234 -21.05 12.60 7.56
CA VAL A 234 -20.66 11.81 6.37
C VAL A 234 -20.40 10.34 6.77
N THR A 235 -19.78 10.09 7.92
CA THR A 235 -19.60 8.74 8.46
C THR A 235 -20.94 8.05 8.76
N LEU A 236 -21.92 8.80 9.30
CA LEU A 236 -23.28 8.31 9.53
C LEU A 236 -24.02 7.98 8.23
N GLU A 237 -23.99 8.87 7.24
CA GLU A 237 -24.62 8.63 5.93
C GLU A 237 -23.98 7.41 5.22
N PHE A 238 -22.66 7.27 5.27
CA PHE A 238 -21.95 6.09 4.78
C PHE A 238 -22.41 4.81 5.49
N HIS A 239 -22.60 4.85 6.82
CA HIS A 239 -23.07 3.70 7.59
C HIS A 239 -24.52 3.33 7.27
N GLU A 240 -25.44 4.28 7.31
CA GLU A 240 -26.85 4.12 6.95
C GLU A 240 -26.97 3.58 5.51
N SER A 241 -26.20 4.11 4.56
CA SER A 241 -26.14 3.65 3.16
C SER A 241 -25.58 2.23 3.01
N ARG A 242 -24.54 1.89 3.79
CA ARG A 242 -23.87 0.59 3.82
C ARG A 242 -24.76 -0.51 4.38
N GLU A 243 -25.53 -0.22 5.43
CA GLU A 243 -26.52 -1.15 5.97
C GLU A 243 -27.69 -1.36 5.00
N ALA A 244 -28.15 -0.30 4.33
CA ALA A 244 -29.22 -0.39 3.34
C ALA A 244 -28.81 -1.10 2.03
N ASN A 245 -27.53 -1.05 1.62
CA ASN A 245 -27.07 -1.59 0.33
C ASN A 245 -25.70 -2.32 0.40
N PRO A 246 -25.51 -3.39 1.20
CA PRO A 246 -24.17 -3.96 1.46
C PRO A 246 -23.36 -4.33 0.20
N GLU A 247 -24.01 -4.83 -0.85
CA GLU A 247 -23.39 -5.19 -2.14
C GLU A 247 -22.67 -4.03 -2.85
N LYS A 248 -23.09 -2.78 -2.62
CA LYS A 248 -22.45 -1.60 -3.23
C LYS A 248 -21.08 -1.31 -2.61
N PHE A 249 -20.87 -1.71 -1.35
CA PHE A 249 -19.72 -1.33 -0.51
C PHE A 249 -18.64 -2.42 -0.41
N ASN A 250 -18.65 -3.39 -1.33
CA ASN A 250 -17.72 -4.52 -1.37
C ASN A 250 -16.29 -4.17 -1.86
N SER A 251 -16.02 -2.91 -2.22
CA SER A 251 -14.73 -2.48 -2.79
C SER A 251 -14.15 -1.27 -2.06
N ARG A 252 -12.89 -1.36 -1.63
CA ARG A 252 -12.14 -0.25 -0.99
C ARG A 252 -12.16 1.03 -1.83
N PHE A 253 -12.11 0.91 -3.16
CA PHE A 253 -12.16 2.05 -4.08
C PHE A 253 -13.54 2.72 -4.07
N ARG A 254 -14.64 1.95 -4.23
CA ARG A 254 -16.01 2.47 -4.17
C ARG A 254 -16.30 3.14 -2.83
N ASN A 255 -15.81 2.55 -1.74
CA ASN A 255 -16.00 3.08 -0.40
C ASN A 255 -15.31 4.45 -0.25
N LYS A 256 -14.07 4.62 -0.75
CA LYS A 256 -13.41 5.94 -0.79
C LYS A 256 -14.15 6.96 -1.67
N MET A 257 -14.63 6.54 -2.84
CA MET A 257 -15.42 7.41 -3.74
C MET A 257 -16.74 7.86 -3.10
N PHE A 258 -17.36 7.06 -2.23
CA PHE A 258 -18.52 7.50 -1.45
C PHE A 258 -18.14 8.66 -0.51
N TYR A 259 -17.08 8.51 0.30
CA TYR A 259 -16.66 9.57 1.23
C TYR A 259 -16.34 10.89 0.51
N ALA A 260 -15.68 10.83 -0.65
CA ALA A 260 -15.43 12.02 -1.48
C ALA A 260 -16.73 12.63 -2.03
N GLY A 261 -17.62 11.81 -2.59
CA GLY A 261 -18.89 12.27 -3.16
C GLY A 261 -19.85 12.86 -2.10
N ALA A 262 -19.96 12.21 -0.94
CA ALA A 262 -20.78 12.67 0.18
C ALA A 262 -20.26 14.00 0.76
N ALA A 263 -18.94 14.13 0.94
CA ALA A 263 -18.33 15.40 1.35
C ALA A 263 -18.64 16.53 0.35
N PHE A 264 -18.62 16.26 -0.96
CA PHE A 264 -18.96 17.24 -1.99
C PHE A 264 -20.46 17.59 -2.01
N SER A 265 -21.37 16.62 -1.83
CA SER A 265 -22.82 16.91 -1.78
C SER A 265 -23.23 17.69 -0.53
N ASP A 266 -22.65 17.39 0.64
CA ASP A 266 -22.99 18.08 1.88
C ASP A 266 -22.37 19.49 1.98
N PHE A 267 -21.22 19.70 1.33
CA PHE A 267 -20.64 21.03 1.10
C PHE A 267 -21.63 21.97 0.37
N LEU A 268 -22.37 21.44 -0.61
CA LEU A 268 -23.44 22.16 -1.30
C LEU A 268 -24.71 22.32 -0.44
N GLN A 269 -25.09 21.30 0.33
CA GLN A 269 -26.34 21.29 1.13
C GLN A 269 -26.27 22.07 2.46
N ARG A 270 -25.08 22.45 2.95
CA ARG A 270 -24.87 23.38 4.09
C ARG A 270 -25.44 22.91 5.44
N SER A 271 -25.70 21.62 5.60
CA SER A 271 -26.37 20.96 6.74
C SER A 271 -25.78 21.30 8.13
N SER A 272 -24.45 21.40 8.24
CA SER A 272 -23.72 21.53 9.52
C SER A 272 -23.40 22.98 9.97
N ARG A 273 -24.09 24.00 9.45
CA ARG A 273 -23.71 25.42 9.63
C ARG A 273 -23.66 25.97 11.06
N ASP A 274 -24.28 25.30 12.03
CA ASP A 274 -24.47 25.80 13.40
C ASP A 274 -23.84 24.92 14.50
N LEU A 275 -22.87 24.04 14.19
CA LEU A 275 -22.24 23.19 15.20
C LEU A 275 -21.68 24.00 16.39
N SER A 276 -20.87 25.03 16.11
CA SER A 276 -20.20 25.85 17.12
C SER A 276 -21.12 26.52 18.15
N LYS A 277 -22.38 26.81 17.77
CA LYS A 277 -23.39 27.41 18.66
C LYS A 277 -23.97 26.45 19.70
N HIS A 278 -23.82 25.14 19.48
CA HIS A 278 -24.48 24.08 20.27
C HIS A 278 -23.50 23.15 20.99
N VAL A 279 -22.24 23.56 21.10
CA VAL A 279 -21.19 22.82 21.80
C VAL A 279 -20.48 23.75 22.79
N ARG A 280 -20.03 23.19 23.91
CA ARG A 280 -19.04 23.78 24.80
C ARG A 280 -17.89 22.80 24.96
N VAL A 281 -16.65 23.25 24.80
CA VAL A 281 -15.45 22.39 24.86
C VAL A 281 -14.44 22.98 25.85
N VAL A 282 -14.14 22.23 26.91
CA VAL A 282 -13.12 22.58 27.90
C VAL A 282 -12.02 21.53 27.87
N CYS A 283 -10.76 21.95 27.73
CA CYS A 283 -9.59 21.09 27.62
C CYS A 283 -8.58 21.45 28.73
N ASP A 284 -8.25 20.51 29.62
CA ASP A 284 -7.41 20.73 30.81
C ASP A 284 -7.80 21.96 31.67
N GLY A 285 -9.08 22.34 31.64
CA GLY A 285 -9.65 23.52 32.32
C GLY A 285 -9.77 24.78 31.45
N THR A 286 -9.13 24.83 30.28
CA THR A 286 -9.23 25.93 29.31
C THR A 286 -10.53 25.82 28.50
N ASP A 287 -11.40 26.83 28.54
CA ASP A 287 -12.61 26.87 27.72
C ASP A 287 -12.30 27.37 26.29
N LEU A 288 -12.44 26.47 25.32
CA LEU A 288 -12.18 26.71 23.88
C LEU A 288 -13.42 27.23 23.14
N THR A 289 -14.58 27.24 23.79
CA THR A 289 -15.87 27.58 23.19
C THR A 289 -15.88 28.95 22.50
N PRO A 290 -15.23 30.02 23.03
CA PRO A 290 -15.13 31.30 22.30
C PRO A 290 -14.42 31.18 20.95
N LYS A 291 -13.24 30.53 20.89
CA LYS A 291 -12.48 30.30 19.63
C LYS A 291 -13.29 29.46 18.64
N ILE A 292 -14.01 28.44 19.14
CA ILE A 292 -14.89 27.58 18.34
C ILE A 292 -16.07 28.37 17.73
N GLN A 293 -16.65 29.31 18.48
CA GLN A 293 -17.76 30.15 18.03
C GLN A 293 -17.32 31.26 17.08
N GLU A 294 -16.16 31.87 17.31
CA GLU A 294 -15.54 32.90 16.48
C GLU A 294 -15.19 32.35 15.08
N LEU A 295 -14.44 31.24 15.04
CA LEU A 295 -13.97 30.58 13.82
C LEU A 295 -15.04 29.67 13.18
N LYS A 296 -16.18 29.48 13.87
CA LYS A 296 -17.41 28.83 13.38
C LYS A 296 -17.20 27.41 12.84
N PHE A 297 -16.38 26.59 13.50
CA PHE A 297 -16.06 25.24 13.02
C PHE A 297 -17.32 24.39 12.77
N GLN A 298 -17.32 23.66 11.66
CA GLN A 298 -18.39 22.72 11.26
C GLN A 298 -18.02 21.26 11.56
N CYS A 299 -16.79 21.00 11.98
CA CYS A 299 -16.34 19.75 12.57
C CYS A 299 -15.30 20.03 13.67
N ILE A 300 -15.27 19.18 14.69
CA ILE A 300 -14.22 19.16 15.72
C ILE A 300 -13.75 17.70 15.84
N VAL A 301 -12.44 17.49 15.86
CA VAL A 301 -11.81 16.17 15.96
C VAL A 301 -10.92 16.12 17.21
N PHE A 302 -11.06 15.05 17.98
CA PHE A 302 -10.24 14.67 19.11
C PHE A 302 -9.39 13.47 18.67
N LEU A 303 -8.13 13.72 18.36
CA LEU A 303 -7.24 12.82 17.66
C LEU A 303 -6.18 12.23 18.61
N ASN A 304 -5.87 10.95 18.42
CA ASN A 304 -4.87 10.20 19.20
C ASN A 304 -3.75 9.61 18.31
N ILE A 305 -3.88 9.69 16.98
CA ILE A 305 -2.88 9.18 16.04
C ILE A 305 -2.59 10.20 14.93
N PRO A 306 -1.36 10.31 14.41
CA PRO A 306 -1.00 11.22 13.31
C PRO A 306 -1.70 11.03 11.95
N ARG A 307 -2.72 10.16 11.86
CA ARG A 307 -3.37 9.77 10.60
C ARG A 307 -4.88 9.81 10.74
N TYR A 308 -5.51 10.50 9.80
CA TYR A 308 -6.96 10.70 9.74
C TYR A 308 -7.41 10.71 8.27
N CYS A 309 -8.70 10.46 8.04
CA CYS A 309 -9.33 10.48 6.70
C CYS A 309 -8.51 9.74 5.62
N ALA A 310 -8.17 8.47 5.88
CA ALA A 310 -7.39 7.61 4.99
C ALA A 310 -5.96 8.08 4.67
N GLY A 311 -5.35 8.90 5.52
CA GLY A 311 -3.89 9.06 5.62
C GLY A 311 -3.38 10.50 5.75
N THR A 312 -4.27 11.49 5.72
CA THR A 312 -3.97 12.90 5.95
C THR A 312 -3.37 13.14 7.35
N MET A 313 -2.67 14.26 7.55
CA MET A 313 -2.01 14.62 8.81
C MET A 313 -2.60 15.93 9.35
N PRO A 314 -3.78 15.90 9.97
CA PRO A 314 -4.59 17.09 10.27
C PRO A 314 -3.98 18.05 11.31
N TRP A 315 -2.98 17.63 12.09
CA TRP A 315 -2.21 18.49 12.99
C TRP A 315 -1.16 19.35 12.27
N GLY A 316 -0.77 18.96 11.06
CA GLY A 316 0.33 19.57 10.31
C GLY A 316 1.72 19.32 10.91
N ASN A 317 2.70 20.10 10.48
CA ASN A 317 4.04 20.13 11.06
C ASN A 317 4.13 21.29 12.08
N THR A 318 4.86 21.10 13.17
CA THR A 318 5.01 22.13 14.22
C THR A 318 6.09 23.17 13.94
N GLY A 319 6.84 23.07 12.84
CA GLY A 319 8.00 23.92 12.54
C GLY A 319 7.72 25.44 12.57
N ASP A 320 6.52 25.86 12.19
CA ASP A 320 6.16 27.27 12.03
C ASP A 320 5.54 27.91 13.30
N HIS A 321 5.15 27.11 14.31
CA HIS A 321 4.48 27.59 15.53
C HIS A 321 4.95 26.81 16.77
N ARG A 322 5.54 27.53 17.73
CA ARG A 322 6.13 26.97 18.97
C ARG A 322 5.13 26.66 20.08
N ASP A 323 3.85 26.92 19.85
CA ASP A 323 2.79 26.83 20.88
C ASP A 323 2.32 25.38 21.13
N PHE A 324 2.79 24.42 20.33
CA PHE A 324 2.38 23.01 20.36
C PHE A 324 3.57 22.07 20.09
N GLU A 325 3.62 20.95 20.83
CA GLU A 325 4.58 19.87 20.59
C GLU A 325 4.21 19.03 19.35
N PRO A 326 5.17 18.28 18.76
CA PRO A 326 4.88 17.32 17.70
C PRO A 326 3.90 16.25 18.18
N GLN A 327 2.86 15.97 17.40
CA GLN A 327 1.86 14.95 17.71
C GLN A 327 2.49 13.55 17.85
N ARG A 328 2.11 12.84 18.91
CA ARG A 328 2.49 11.44 19.17
C ARG A 328 1.24 10.56 19.31
N HIS A 329 1.42 9.35 19.81
CA HIS A 329 0.33 8.41 20.14
C HIS A 329 0.67 7.62 21.41
N ASP A 330 1.60 8.17 22.20
CA ASP A 330 2.27 7.55 23.34
C ASP A 330 2.92 8.62 24.27
N ASP A 331 2.24 9.76 24.44
CA ASP A 331 2.57 10.87 25.36
C ASP A 331 1.52 11.13 26.45
N GLY A 332 0.36 10.46 26.36
CA GLY A 332 -0.79 10.66 27.23
C GLY A 332 -1.60 11.91 26.89
N CYS A 333 -1.59 12.38 25.64
CA CYS A 333 -2.35 13.55 25.17
C CYS A 333 -3.30 13.24 24.00
N ILE A 334 -4.27 14.14 23.79
CA ILE A 334 -5.13 14.24 22.60
C ILE A 334 -4.87 15.58 21.91
N GLU A 335 -4.75 15.57 20.58
CA GLU A 335 -4.84 16.75 19.74
C GLU A 335 -6.30 17.14 19.49
N VAL A 336 -6.64 18.39 19.80
CA VAL A 336 -7.97 18.97 19.57
C VAL A 336 -7.90 19.90 18.36
N ILE A 337 -8.63 19.53 17.31
CA ILE A 337 -8.53 20.16 15.98
C ILE A 337 -9.88 20.71 15.55
N GLY A 338 -9.91 22.01 15.23
CA GLY A 338 -11.08 22.72 14.71
C GLY A 338 -11.07 22.74 13.19
N PHE A 339 -12.22 22.44 12.58
CA PHE A 339 -12.34 22.34 11.13
C PHE A 339 -13.45 23.24 10.55
N THR A 340 -13.03 24.09 9.63
CA THR A 340 -13.91 24.75 8.66
C THR A 340 -14.05 23.87 7.41
N MET A 341 -15.10 24.08 6.60
CA MET A 341 -15.24 23.40 5.30
C MET A 341 -14.01 23.56 4.40
N ALA A 342 -13.40 24.75 4.38
CA ALA A 342 -12.20 25.02 3.58
C ALA A 342 -10.97 24.22 4.07
N SER A 343 -10.76 24.14 5.40
CA SER A 343 -9.66 23.34 5.96
C SER A 343 -9.89 21.83 5.84
N LEU A 344 -11.14 21.36 5.83
CA LEU A 344 -11.47 19.96 5.54
C LEU A 344 -11.16 19.58 4.09
N ALA A 345 -11.55 20.41 3.13
CA ALA A 345 -11.20 20.20 1.71
C ALA A 345 -9.67 20.20 1.52
N ALA A 346 -8.97 21.16 2.15
CA ALA A 346 -7.52 21.26 2.04
C ALA A 346 -6.72 20.06 2.61
N LEU A 347 -7.32 19.16 3.42
CA LEU A 347 -6.59 18.04 4.02
C LEU A 347 -5.97 17.08 3.00
N GLN A 348 -6.63 16.85 1.86
CA GLN A 348 -6.16 15.88 0.86
C GLN A 348 -4.94 16.39 0.08
N VAL A 349 -4.87 17.70 -0.18
CA VAL A 349 -3.69 18.39 -0.75
C VAL A 349 -2.60 18.72 0.29
N GLY A 350 -2.68 18.15 1.50
CA GLY A 350 -1.65 18.29 2.54
C GLY A 350 -1.82 19.48 3.49
N GLY A 351 -2.97 20.17 3.45
CA GLY A 351 -3.36 21.14 4.46
C GLY A 351 -3.64 20.49 5.83
N HIS A 352 -3.87 21.33 6.83
CA HIS A 352 -4.14 20.94 8.22
C HIS A 352 -5.40 21.65 8.76
N GLY A 353 -5.91 21.17 9.88
CA GLY A 353 -6.96 21.87 10.63
C GLY A 353 -6.40 23.00 11.50
N GLU A 354 -7.28 23.73 12.18
CA GLU A 354 -6.87 24.73 13.16
C GLU A 354 -6.55 24.05 14.50
N ARG A 355 -5.33 24.27 15.02
CA ARG A 355 -4.87 23.68 16.28
C ARG A 355 -5.52 24.41 17.46
N LEU A 356 -6.25 23.69 18.31
CA LEU A 356 -6.99 24.28 19.44
C LEU A 356 -6.33 23.98 20.79
N HIS A 357 -5.94 22.73 21.03
CA HIS A 357 -5.22 22.31 22.24
C HIS A 357 -4.51 20.98 22.00
N GLN A 358 -3.49 20.68 22.80
CA GLN A 358 -3.04 19.32 23.07
C GLN A 358 -3.29 19.08 24.57
N CYS A 359 -4.07 18.07 24.96
CA CYS A 359 -4.64 17.98 26.32
C CYS A 359 -4.79 16.56 26.89
N ARG A 360 -4.96 16.44 28.21
CA ARG A 360 -5.13 15.16 28.94
C ARG A 360 -6.56 14.87 29.40
N GLU A 361 -7.41 15.88 29.48
CA GLU A 361 -8.82 15.75 29.82
C GLU A 361 -9.66 16.73 28.99
N VAL A 362 -10.77 16.22 28.43
CA VAL A 362 -11.76 17.05 27.72
C VAL A 362 -13.13 16.89 28.37
N ILE A 363 -13.82 18.00 28.57
CA ILE A 363 -15.25 18.06 28.87
C ILE A 363 -15.96 18.73 27.69
N LEU A 364 -16.71 17.92 26.93
CA LEU A 364 -17.52 18.36 25.80
C LEU A 364 -19.00 18.31 26.21
N THR A 365 -19.71 19.44 26.20
CA THR A 365 -21.17 19.48 26.39
C THR A 365 -21.86 19.76 25.05
N THR A 366 -22.87 18.97 24.69
CA THR A 366 -23.73 19.18 23.52
C THR A 366 -25.12 19.67 23.95
N PHE A 367 -25.65 20.70 23.29
CA PHE A 367 -26.91 21.35 23.66
C PHE A 367 -28.10 21.02 22.74
N LYS A 368 -27.88 20.21 21.71
CA LYS A 368 -28.89 19.60 20.81
C LYS A 368 -28.42 18.21 20.40
N THR A 369 -29.26 17.39 19.76
CA THR A 369 -28.77 16.20 19.04
C THR A 369 -27.72 16.60 17.99
N VAL A 370 -26.56 15.94 18.01
CA VAL A 370 -25.51 16.09 17.00
C VAL A 370 -25.02 14.74 16.47
N PRO A 371 -24.62 14.64 15.20
CA PRO A 371 -23.87 13.48 14.71
C PRO A 371 -22.49 13.46 15.36
N VAL A 372 -22.12 12.29 15.90
CA VAL A 372 -20.79 11.99 16.45
C VAL A 372 -20.32 10.63 15.94
N GLN A 373 -19.01 10.38 15.90
CA GLN A 373 -18.48 9.05 15.59
C GLN A 373 -17.27 8.70 16.47
N VAL A 374 -17.04 7.40 16.68
CA VAL A 374 -15.94 6.84 17.47
C VAL A 374 -15.21 5.79 16.64
N ASP A 375 -13.93 6.00 16.31
CA ASP A 375 -13.10 5.07 15.50
C ASP A 375 -13.76 4.56 14.19
N GLY A 376 -14.66 5.34 13.60
CA GLY A 376 -15.42 5.03 12.38
C GLY A 376 -16.84 4.49 12.61
N GLU A 377 -17.29 4.30 13.86
CA GLU A 377 -18.67 3.89 14.19
C GLU A 377 -19.52 5.11 14.63
N PRO A 378 -20.56 5.50 13.88
CA PRO A 378 -21.31 6.75 14.09
C PRO A 378 -22.60 6.61 14.90
N CYS A 379 -23.08 7.70 15.48
CA CYS A 379 -24.45 7.81 16.01
C CYS A 379 -24.97 9.27 16.09
N ARG A 380 -26.29 9.45 16.18
CA ARG A 380 -26.93 10.74 16.53
C ARG A 380 -27.03 10.85 18.04
N LEU A 381 -26.09 11.55 18.69
CA LEU A 381 -26.02 11.66 20.15
C LEU A 381 -26.91 12.80 20.67
N ALA A 382 -27.82 12.48 21.59
CA ALA A 382 -28.72 13.43 22.26
C ALA A 382 -27.94 14.40 23.21
N PRO A 383 -28.53 15.53 23.66
CA PRO A 383 -27.87 16.52 24.52
C PRO A 383 -27.21 15.93 25.79
N SER A 384 -25.88 15.88 25.80
CA SER A 384 -25.08 15.15 26.80
C SER A 384 -23.81 15.91 27.18
N THR A 385 -23.24 15.61 28.34
CA THR A 385 -21.84 15.94 28.62
C THR A 385 -20.99 14.68 28.46
N LEU A 386 -19.89 14.81 27.72
CA LEU A 386 -18.90 13.77 27.50
C LEU A 386 -17.61 14.15 28.20
N ARG A 387 -17.05 13.19 28.95
CA ARG A 387 -15.73 13.30 29.56
C ARG A 387 -14.77 12.37 28.84
N ILE A 388 -13.74 12.94 28.23
CA ILE A 388 -12.65 12.22 27.57
C ILE A 388 -11.43 12.21 28.50
N SER A 389 -10.86 11.04 28.75
CA SER A 389 -9.72 10.86 29.68
C SER A 389 -8.90 9.63 29.31
N LEU A 390 -7.59 9.66 29.60
CA LEU A 390 -6.68 8.56 29.30
C LEU A 390 -7.11 7.29 30.06
N ARG A 391 -7.16 6.16 29.35
CA ARG A 391 -7.61 4.86 29.87
C ARG A 391 -6.44 3.97 30.28
N ASN A 392 -5.60 3.65 29.29
CA ASN A 392 -4.39 2.85 29.39
C ASN A 392 -3.59 3.03 28.10
N GLN A 393 -2.36 2.50 28.11
CA GLN A 393 -1.60 2.26 26.89
C GLN A 393 -1.75 0.80 26.48
N ALA A 394 -1.80 0.55 25.16
CA ALA A 394 -1.78 -0.78 24.58
C ALA A 394 -0.44 -1.06 23.88
N ASN A 395 0.05 -2.28 24.03
CA ASN A 395 1.21 -2.75 23.30
C ASN A 395 0.84 -2.96 21.81
N MET A 396 1.50 -2.26 20.90
CA MET A 396 1.33 -2.39 19.45
C MET A 396 2.64 -2.82 18.79
N VAL A 397 2.58 -3.56 17.69
CA VAL A 397 3.74 -3.86 16.84
C VAL A 397 3.82 -2.84 15.72
N GLN A 398 4.91 -2.08 15.64
CA GLN A 398 5.20 -1.21 14.51
C GLN A 398 6.03 -1.97 13.46
N LYS A 399 5.63 -1.90 12.18
CA LYS A 399 6.41 -2.50 11.07
C LYS A 399 7.75 -1.77 10.97
N SER A 400 8.84 -2.54 11.06
CA SER A 400 10.19 -1.99 11.05
C SER A 400 10.50 -1.33 9.69
N LYS A 401 10.75 -0.03 9.68
CA LYS A 401 11.46 0.61 8.57
C LYS A 401 12.89 0.05 8.58
N ARG A 402 13.25 -0.84 7.64
CA ARG A 402 14.60 -1.43 7.56
C ARG A 402 15.60 -0.34 7.20
N ARG A 403 16.19 0.29 8.22
CA ARG A 403 17.37 1.16 8.08
C ARG A 403 18.60 0.27 8.05
N THR A 404 19.34 0.25 6.95
CA THR A 404 20.59 -0.51 6.80
C THR A 404 21.70 0.15 7.61
N SER A 405 21.96 -0.34 8.83
CA SER A 405 23.13 0.04 9.63
C SER A 405 23.52 -1.04 10.64
N VAL A 406 24.79 -1.43 10.65
CA VAL A 406 25.47 -2.00 11.84
C VAL A 406 25.65 -0.86 12.85
N PRO A 407 25.59 -1.09 14.18
CA PRO A 407 25.77 -0.03 15.16
C PRO A 407 27.20 0.57 15.09
N LEU A 408 27.27 1.80 14.60
CA LEU A 408 28.37 2.74 14.82
C LEU A 408 27.85 3.87 15.70
N LEU A 409 28.71 4.41 16.57
CA LEU A 409 28.36 5.55 17.41
C LEU A 409 28.37 6.86 16.61
N ASN A 410 27.53 7.78 17.08
CA ASN A 410 27.42 9.20 16.74
C ASN A 410 26.59 9.59 15.50
N ASP A 411 25.69 10.52 15.77
CA ASP A 411 24.92 11.43 14.92
C ASP A 411 23.84 10.94 13.93
N PRO A 412 22.81 11.78 13.68
CA PRO A 412 21.59 11.37 13.01
C PRO A 412 21.53 11.76 11.52
N HIS A 413 20.52 11.23 10.82
CA HIS A 413 20.11 11.61 9.46
C HIS A 413 21.17 11.48 8.33
N ALA A 414 21.43 10.23 7.94
CA ALA A 414 21.61 9.91 6.52
C ALA A 414 20.75 8.70 6.12
N VAL A 415 20.17 8.78 4.91
CA VAL A 415 20.11 7.65 3.96
C VAL A 415 21.33 7.85 3.06
N PRO A 416 22.07 6.81 2.61
CA PRO A 416 23.21 7.02 1.74
C PRO A 416 22.79 7.77 0.46
N ASP A 417 23.29 9.00 0.26
CA ASP A 417 22.91 9.86 -0.86
C ASP A 417 23.09 9.17 -2.21
N ARG A 418 24.09 8.28 -2.30
CA ARG A 418 24.34 7.39 -3.44
C ARG A 418 24.79 6.00 -2.98
N LEU A 419 24.27 4.96 -3.64
CA LEU A 419 24.68 3.57 -3.53
C LEU A 419 25.38 3.13 -4.81
N ARG A 420 26.53 2.45 -4.70
CA ARG A 420 27.29 1.90 -5.83
C ARG A 420 27.03 0.39 -5.94
N LEU A 421 26.02 0.01 -6.72
CA LEU A 421 25.55 -1.37 -6.87
C LEU A 421 26.33 -2.12 -7.95
N ARG A 422 26.85 -3.31 -7.63
CA ARG A 422 27.32 -4.28 -8.64
C ARG A 422 26.14 -5.06 -9.22
N VAL A 423 25.99 -5.10 -10.54
CA VAL A 423 24.91 -5.84 -11.22
C VAL A 423 25.39 -7.23 -11.63
N ASN A 424 24.89 -8.26 -10.94
CA ASN A 424 25.23 -9.66 -11.18
C ASN A 424 24.07 -10.37 -11.94
N ARG A 425 24.36 -10.97 -13.11
CA ARG A 425 23.40 -11.75 -13.93
C ARG A 425 23.36 -13.21 -13.46
N ILE A 426 22.16 -13.76 -13.35
CA ILE A 426 21.89 -15.19 -13.13
C ILE A 426 21.06 -15.70 -14.30
N SER A 427 21.43 -16.83 -14.92
CA SER A 427 20.58 -17.44 -15.95
C SER A 427 19.42 -18.24 -15.34
N LEU A 428 18.31 -18.34 -16.08
CA LEU A 428 17.16 -19.15 -15.67
C LEU A 428 17.54 -20.61 -15.34
N GLN A 429 18.48 -21.21 -16.07
CA GLN A 429 18.92 -22.59 -15.82
C GLN A 429 19.69 -22.74 -14.48
N GLU A 430 20.43 -21.73 -14.06
CA GLU A 430 21.13 -21.72 -12.76
C GLU A 430 20.14 -21.44 -11.63
N TYR A 431 19.26 -20.46 -11.83
CA TYR A 431 18.19 -20.13 -10.89
C TYR A 431 17.30 -21.36 -10.61
N ASP A 432 16.76 -22.01 -11.64
CA ASP A 432 15.84 -23.14 -11.44
C ASP A 432 16.48 -24.30 -10.67
N ARG A 433 17.79 -24.53 -10.86
CA ARG A 433 18.58 -25.56 -10.18
C ARG A 433 18.94 -25.22 -8.74
N LEU A 434 19.10 -23.93 -8.40
CA LEU A 434 19.76 -23.49 -7.16
C LEU A 434 18.96 -22.45 -6.35
N GLN A 435 17.73 -22.11 -6.75
CA GLN A 435 16.79 -21.24 -6.01
C GLN A 435 16.41 -21.73 -4.60
N TYR A 436 16.95 -22.85 -4.13
CA TYR A 436 16.78 -23.37 -2.77
C TYR A 436 18.11 -23.40 -1.97
N ASP A 437 19.23 -23.01 -2.58
CA ASP A 437 20.58 -23.01 -1.99
C ASP A 437 21.24 -21.65 -2.26
N LYS A 438 20.88 -20.65 -1.43
CA LYS A 438 21.22 -19.24 -1.60
C LYS A 438 22.72 -18.96 -1.55
N GLU A 439 23.43 -19.63 -0.64
CA GLU A 439 24.87 -19.46 -0.49
C GLU A 439 25.57 -20.01 -1.73
N ARG A 440 25.22 -21.22 -2.17
CA ARG A 440 25.82 -21.82 -3.37
C ARG A 440 25.45 -21.13 -4.66
N LEU A 441 24.24 -20.58 -4.80
CA LEU A 441 23.89 -19.75 -5.95
C LEU A 441 24.74 -18.46 -5.97
N ARG A 442 24.87 -17.78 -4.82
CA ARG A 442 25.69 -16.58 -4.70
C ARG A 442 27.17 -16.86 -4.93
N ASP A 443 27.68 -18.00 -4.45
CA ASP A 443 29.07 -18.40 -4.63
C ASP A 443 29.35 -18.93 -6.03
N ILE A 444 28.37 -19.51 -6.73
CA ILE A 444 28.47 -19.76 -8.17
C ILE A 444 28.52 -18.45 -8.96
N CYS A 445 27.70 -17.43 -8.62
CA CYS A 445 27.84 -16.09 -9.20
C CYS A 445 29.21 -15.44 -8.91
N LYS A 446 29.83 -15.72 -7.76
CA LYS A 446 31.19 -15.24 -7.42
C LYS A 446 32.32 -16.08 -8.05
N ALA A 447 32.10 -17.37 -8.31
CA ALA A 447 33.06 -18.26 -8.94
C ALA A 447 33.06 -18.10 -10.46
N LEU A 448 31.90 -17.80 -11.05
CA LEU A 448 31.71 -17.38 -12.45
C LEU A 448 32.25 -15.97 -12.72
N ARG A 449 33.38 -15.59 -12.12
CA ARG A 449 34.15 -14.36 -12.45
C ARG A 449 34.74 -14.35 -13.86
N ALA A 450 34.53 -15.42 -14.65
CA ALA A 450 34.74 -15.45 -16.10
C ALA A 450 33.54 -14.87 -16.88
N THR A 451 32.34 -14.85 -16.30
CA THR A 451 31.16 -14.16 -16.84
C THR A 451 31.16 -12.72 -16.35
N ILE A 452 31.20 -11.77 -17.28
CA ILE A 452 31.36 -10.35 -16.97
C ILE A 452 30.10 -9.83 -16.24
N PRO A 453 30.22 -9.12 -15.10
CA PRO A 453 29.06 -8.47 -14.46
C PRO A 453 28.49 -7.41 -15.40
N VAL A 454 27.17 -7.20 -15.40
CA VAL A 454 26.50 -6.32 -16.38
C VAL A 454 26.96 -4.86 -16.24
N GLY A 455 27.38 -4.48 -15.03
CA GLY A 455 28.07 -3.22 -14.78
C GLY A 455 28.04 -2.84 -13.31
N ILE A 456 28.35 -1.58 -13.04
CA ILE A 456 28.18 -0.95 -11.73
C ILE A 456 27.24 0.24 -11.92
N VAL A 457 26.10 0.23 -11.24
CA VAL A 457 25.15 1.36 -11.22
C VAL A 457 25.45 2.24 -10.01
N VAL A 458 25.32 3.56 -10.16
CA VAL A 458 25.21 4.48 -9.03
C VAL A 458 23.80 5.06 -8.99
N VAL A 459 23.00 4.63 -8.00
CA VAL A 459 21.65 5.15 -7.72
C VAL A 459 21.64 5.97 -6.42
N ARG A 460 20.54 6.65 -6.10
CA ARG A 460 20.29 7.18 -4.75
C ARG A 460 19.83 6.07 -3.78
N GLY A 461 20.03 6.24 -2.47
CA GLY A 461 19.56 5.28 -1.47
C GLY A 461 18.03 5.14 -1.33
N ASP A 462 17.28 6.09 -1.90
CA ASP A 462 15.82 6.13 -2.01
C ASP A 462 15.31 5.80 -3.44
N CYS A 463 16.15 5.21 -4.30
CA CYS A 463 15.75 4.79 -5.64
C CYS A 463 14.84 3.55 -5.60
N ASP A 464 13.71 3.61 -6.31
CA ASP A 464 12.86 2.45 -6.61
C ASP A 464 13.48 1.55 -7.69
N LEU A 465 12.92 0.35 -7.89
CA LEU A 465 13.46 -0.62 -8.86
C LEU A 465 13.12 -0.32 -10.32
N GLU A 466 12.00 0.36 -10.61
CA GLU A 466 11.66 0.75 -11.98
C GLU A 466 12.65 1.81 -12.48
N THR A 467 12.94 2.81 -11.64
CA THR A 467 14.00 3.79 -11.84
C THR A 467 15.38 3.12 -11.89
N CYS A 468 15.68 2.14 -11.02
CA CYS A 468 16.95 1.41 -11.05
C CYS A 468 17.14 0.61 -12.35
N ARG A 469 16.07 0.01 -12.90
CA ARG A 469 16.07 -0.69 -14.18
C ARG A 469 16.49 0.24 -15.32
N LEU A 470 16.00 1.47 -15.35
CA LEU A 470 16.40 2.48 -16.35
C LEU A 470 17.89 2.83 -16.31
N TYR A 471 18.61 2.58 -15.22
CA TYR A 471 20.08 2.69 -15.19
C TYR A 471 20.78 1.41 -15.67
N ILE A 472 20.24 0.22 -15.35
CA ILE A 472 20.78 -1.08 -15.81
C ILE A 472 20.62 -1.23 -17.33
N ASP A 473 19.47 -0.85 -17.88
CA ASP A 473 19.22 -0.92 -19.32
C ASP A 473 20.11 0.07 -20.10
N ARG A 474 20.34 1.29 -19.58
CA ARG A 474 21.31 2.25 -20.19
C ARG A 474 22.76 1.76 -20.17
N LEU A 475 23.16 0.98 -19.15
CA LEU A 475 24.46 0.32 -19.08
C LEU A 475 24.67 -0.70 -20.22
N GLN A 476 23.60 -1.37 -20.64
CA GLN A 476 23.62 -2.27 -21.81
C GLN A 476 23.80 -1.49 -23.11
N GLU A 477 23.07 -0.39 -23.27
CA GLU A 477 23.10 0.44 -24.49
C GLU A 477 24.51 1.04 -24.68
N ALA A 478 25.10 1.64 -23.64
CA ALA A 478 26.48 2.13 -23.67
C ALA A 478 27.51 1.05 -24.02
N SER A 479 27.34 -0.17 -23.49
CA SER A 479 28.22 -1.32 -23.82
C SER A 479 28.13 -1.73 -25.29
N SER A 480 26.99 -1.52 -25.95
CA SER A 480 26.79 -1.89 -27.36
C SER A 480 27.38 -0.88 -28.35
N CYS A 481 27.45 0.41 -27.99
CA CYS A 481 28.00 1.47 -28.85
C CYS A 481 29.51 1.34 -29.11
N LEU A 482 30.26 0.70 -28.20
CA LEU A 482 31.70 0.42 -28.34
C LEU A 482 32.04 -0.58 -29.47
N SER A 483 31.04 -1.12 -30.17
CA SER A 483 31.20 -2.05 -31.29
C SER A 483 31.47 -1.39 -32.65
N SER A 484 31.34 -0.06 -32.76
CA SER A 484 31.34 0.67 -34.03
C SER A 484 32.57 1.60 -34.19
N PRO A 485 33.44 1.39 -35.19
CA PRO A 485 34.75 2.05 -35.26
C PRO A 485 34.70 3.43 -35.97
N SER A 486 34.03 4.42 -35.37
CA SER A 486 33.99 5.78 -35.93
C SER A 486 33.67 6.89 -34.91
N PHE A 487 34.65 7.25 -34.07
CA PHE A 487 35.12 8.64 -33.85
C PHE A 487 36.25 8.63 -32.80
N SER A 488 37.17 9.60 -32.89
CA SER A 488 38.36 9.62 -32.05
C SER A 488 38.91 11.05 -31.87
N CYS A 489 39.08 11.47 -30.61
CA CYS A 489 40.12 12.44 -30.23
C CYS A 489 40.42 12.40 -28.71
N LEU A 490 41.68 12.76 -28.40
CA LEU A 490 42.36 12.95 -27.12
C LEU A 490 41.47 13.50 -25.97
N SER A 491 41.53 13.03 -24.70
CA SER A 491 42.63 12.52 -23.85
C SER A 491 43.70 13.55 -23.46
N LEU A 492 43.66 14.04 -22.22
CA LEU A 492 44.76 14.76 -21.58
C LEU A 492 45.54 13.84 -20.62
N CYS A 493 46.42 13.07 -21.25
CA CYS A 493 47.72 12.61 -20.76
C CYS A 493 48.00 12.62 -19.24
N LEU A 494 48.07 11.43 -18.65
CA LEU A 494 49.31 11.02 -17.97
C LEU A 494 49.85 9.78 -18.70
N GLN A 495 51.16 9.71 -18.84
CA GLN A 495 51.85 8.69 -19.63
C GLN A 495 52.10 7.44 -18.80
N ASP A 496 51.91 6.26 -19.40
CA ASP A 496 53.06 5.37 -19.61
C ASP A 496 52.81 4.43 -20.82
N GLU A 497 53.87 3.79 -21.29
CA GLU A 497 54.02 3.38 -22.69
C GLU A 497 53.87 1.86 -23.00
N ASN A 498 53.51 1.58 -24.26
CA ASN A 498 53.90 0.39 -25.04
C ASN A 498 53.39 -1.04 -24.65
N ARG A 499 52.36 -1.56 -25.38
CA ARG A 499 52.50 -2.61 -26.44
C ARG A 499 51.19 -3.32 -26.85
N GLY A 500 50.78 -3.11 -28.12
CA GLY A 500 50.51 -4.20 -29.09
C GLY A 500 49.26 -5.11 -29.00
N VAL A 501 48.36 -4.92 -29.99
CA VAL A 501 47.46 -5.93 -30.62
C VAL A 501 46.29 -6.48 -29.74
N PRO A 502 45.30 -7.21 -30.29
CA PRO A 502 43.90 -6.76 -30.25
C PRO A 502 43.01 -7.50 -29.23
N ARG A 503 41.81 -6.98 -28.97
CA ARG A 503 40.79 -7.62 -28.12
C ARG A 503 39.47 -7.88 -28.84
N THR A 504 38.85 -9.00 -28.48
CA THR A 504 37.61 -9.55 -29.05
C THR A 504 36.38 -9.14 -28.23
N SER A 505 35.25 -8.93 -28.91
CA SER A 505 33.98 -8.50 -28.30
C SER A 505 33.01 -9.67 -28.07
N SER A 506 32.47 -9.79 -26.85
CA SER A 506 31.44 -10.80 -26.52
C SER A 506 30.54 -10.45 -25.32
N THR A 507 30.22 -9.16 -25.12
CA THR A 507 29.18 -8.73 -24.17
C THR A 507 27.79 -9.16 -24.68
N SER A 508 27.21 -10.20 -24.08
CA SER A 508 25.85 -10.63 -24.40
C SER A 508 24.81 -9.74 -23.71
N ARG A 509 23.85 -9.24 -24.51
CA ARG A 509 22.68 -8.47 -24.05
C ARG A 509 21.82 -9.33 -23.10
N LEU A 510 21.12 -8.68 -22.17
CA LEU A 510 20.06 -9.30 -21.36
C LEU A 510 18.80 -9.52 -22.21
N SER A 511 17.96 -10.49 -21.84
CA SER A 511 16.63 -10.61 -22.44
C SER A 511 15.77 -9.36 -22.15
N PRO A 512 14.87 -8.94 -23.07
CA PRO A 512 14.00 -7.78 -22.86
C PRO A 512 12.96 -7.96 -21.73
N ASN A 513 12.91 -9.14 -21.11
CA ASN A 513 12.02 -9.50 -20.00
C ASN A 513 12.78 -9.84 -18.69
N TRP A 514 14.08 -9.54 -18.59
CA TRP A 514 14.89 -9.78 -17.39
C TRP A 514 14.23 -9.20 -16.12
N SER A 515 14.36 -9.87 -14.97
CA SER A 515 13.66 -9.51 -13.72
C SER A 515 14.63 -9.34 -12.55
N PHE A 516 14.31 -8.48 -11.58
CA PHE A 516 15.11 -8.41 -10.35
C PHE A 516 14.94 -9.66 -9.48
N LEU A 517 15.98 -9.98 -8.71
CA LEU A 517 15.96 -10.98 -7.66
C LEU A 517 16.21 -10.33 -6.30
N ASP A 518 15.23 -10.43 -5.40
CA ASP A 518 15.40 -10.12 -3.98
C ASP A 518 16.39 -11.10 -3.37
N SER A 519 17.44 -10.57 -2.71
CA SER A 519 18.51 -11.34 -2.08
C SER A 519 18.54 -11.22 -0.54
N THR A 520 17.60 -10.50 0.06
CA THR A 520 17.64 -9.93 1.42
C THR A 520 16.37 -10.16 2.25
N SER A 521 15.27 -10.60 1.64
CA SER A 521 14.01 -10.86 2.35
C SER A 521 13.91 -12.25 3.02
N ALA A 522 14.62 -13.28 2.53
CA ALA A 522 14.62 -14.62 3.14
C ALA A 522 15.82 -15.51 2.69
N ASP A 523 15.80 -16.78 3.07
CA ASP A 523 16.86 -17.80 2.86
C ASP A 523 17.06 -18.25 1.40
N ARG A 524 16.34 -17.65 0.46
CA ARG A 524 16.49 -17.86 -0.99
C ARG A 524 16.29 -16.57 -1.77
N PHE A 525 16.65 -16.61 -3.06
CA PHE A 525 16.33 -15.54 -3.99
C PHE A 525 14.84 -15.58 -4.38
N TYR A 526 14.21 -14.43 -4.57
CA TYR A 526 12.83 -14.33 -5.06
C TYR A 526 12.77 -13.42 -6.28
N ARG A 527 12.17 -13.90 -7.38
CA ARG A 527 11.82 -13.06 -8.52
C ARG A 527 10.79 -12.01 -8.11
N ILE A 528 11.11 -10.75 -8.39
CA ILE A 528 10.18 -9.62 -8.29
C ILE A 528 9.44 -9.51 -9.63
N ASP A 529 8.12 -9.31 -9.59
CA ASP A 529 7.35 -9.06 -10.81
C ASP A 529 7.60 -7.63 -11.31
N LYS A 530 7.68 -7.44 -12.63
CA LYS A 530 7.89 -6.12 -13.23
C LYS A 530 6.78 -5.11 -12.86
N ALA A 531 5.55 -5.60 -12.61
CA ALA A 531 4.45 -4.78 -12.11
C ALA A 531 4.61 -4.32 -10.65
N GLN A 532 5.60 -4.83 -9.90
CA GLN A 532 5.87 -4.51 -8.49
C GLN A 532 7.13 -3.65 -8.30
N GLU A 533 7.88 -3.34 -9.36
CA GLU A 533 9.18 -2.66 -9.24
C GLU A 533 9.08 -1.22 -8.68
N HIS A 534 7.98 -0.50 -8.95
CA HIS A 534 7.67 0.81 -8.36
C HIS A 534 7.24 0.75 -6.87
N LEU A 535 7.05 -0.45 -6.30
CA LEU A 535 6.66 -0.66 -4.90
C LEU A 535 7.84 -1.06 -4.00
N HIS A 536 9.04 -1.21 -4.59
CA HIS A 536 10.24 -1.66 -3.89
C HIS A 536 11.40 -0.68 -4.11
N PHE A 537 12.12 -0.40 -3.03
CA PHE A 537 13.37 0.35 -3.09
C PHE A 537 14.54 -0.60 -3.26
N VAL A 538 15.59 -0.13 -3.94
CA VAL A 538 16.90 -0.82 -4.08
C VAL A 538 17.39 -1.37 -2.73
N THR A 539 17.30 -0.56 -1.67
CA THR A 539 17.71 -0.89 -0.30
C THR A 539 16.91 -1.99 0.37
N GLU A 540 15.75 -2.40 -0.16
CA GLU A 540 14.99 -3.54 0.35
C GLU A 540 15.55 -4.88 -0.12
N ILE A 541 16.11 -4.92 -1.34
CA ILE A 541 16.39 -6.15 -2.12
C ILE A 541 17.88 -6.50 -2.23
N CYS A 542 18.75 -5.53 -1.94
CA CYS A 542 20.20 -5.64 -2.04
C CYS A 542 20.92 -4.71 -1.05
N GLN A 543 22.23 -4.91 -0.92
CA GLN A 543 23.13 -4.04 -0.13
C GLN A 543 24.16 -3.41 -1.10
N ASP A 544 25.20 -4.16 -1.48
CA ASP A 544 26.21 -3.73 -2.47
C ASP A 544 26.08 -4.45 -3.83
N GLU A 545 25.35 -5.57 -3.87
CA GLU A 545 25.18 -6.43 -5.04
C GLU A 545 23.70 -6.61 -5.39
N VAL A 546 23.28 -6.15 -6.56
CA VAL A 546 21.94 -6.41 -7.10
C VAL A 546 22.01 -7.61 -8.06
N PHE A 547 21.05 -8.53 -7.93
CA PHE A 547 20.99 -9.74 -8.75
C PHE A 547 19.81 -9.67 -9.70
N ILE A 548 20.02 -10.09 -10.95
CA ILE A 548 18.99 -10.09 -11.98
C ILE A 548 18.89 -11.45 -12.66
N LEU A 549 17.66 -11.90 -12.88
CA LEU A 549 17.31 -13.13 -13.56
C LEU A 549 17.12 -12.85 -15.04
N ASP A 550 17.96 -13.46 -15.86
CA ASP A 550 17.83 -13.46 -17.31
C ASP A 550 17.12 -14.73 -17.79
N HIS A 551 16.09 -14.56 -18.61
CA HIS A 551 15.25 -15.64 -19.11
C HIS A 551 15.79 -16.25 -20.40
N GLU A 552 16.76 -15.61 -21.06
CA GLU A 552 17.42 -16.13 -22.26
C GLU A 552 18.93 -16.20 -22.02
N GLY A 553 19.45 -17.44 -21.90
CA GLY A 553 20.84 -17.69 -21.53
C GLY A 553 21.83 -17.31 -22.64
N PRO A 554 23.06 -16.87 -22.28
CA PRO A 554 24.09 -16.57 -23.26
C PRO A 554 24.56 -17.85 -23.98
N VAL A 555 24.66 -17.79 -25.31
CA VAL A 555 25.29 -18.86 -26.10
C VAL A 555 26.78 -18.91 -25.77
N VAL A 556 27.24 -20.04 -25.23
CA VAL A 556 28.60 -20.16 -24.68
C VAL A 556 29.64 -20.30 -25.80
N SER A 557 30.55 -19.32 -25.89
CA SER A 557 31.87 -19.48 -26.49
C SER A 557 32.94 -19.38 -25.39
N GLN A 558 33.99 -20.21 -25.48
CA GLN A 558 34.96 -20.40 -24.39
C GLN A 558 36.09 -19.37 -24.44
N GLY A 559 36.44 -18.79 -23.30
CA GLY A 559 37.62 -17.93 -23.13
C GLY A 559 37.58 -17.18 -21.79
N ALA A 560 38.73 -16.99 -21.13
CA ALA A 560 38.81 -16.36 -19.81
C ALA A 560 39.96 -15.35 -19.72
N SER A 561 39.71 -14.18 -19.12
CA SER A 561 40.56 -13.55 -18.07
C SER A 561 40.21 -12.08 -17.76
N THR A 562 40.24 -11.79 -16.46
CA THR A 562 40.38 -10.51 -15.72
C THR A 562 40.74 -9.19 -16.45
N GLY A 563 40.00 -8.11 -16.15
CA GLY A 563 40.45 -6.71 -16.28
C GLY A 563 39.33 -5.65 -16.15
N MET A 564 39.52 -4.61 -15.32
CA MET A 564 38.66 -3.39 -15.17
C MET A 564 39.38 -2.18 -15.82
N PRO A 565 38.68 -1.11 -16.30
CA PRO A 565 38.28 0.03 -15.43
C PRO A 565 36.96 0.78 -15.80
N ASP A 566 36.57 1.76 -14.96
CA ASP A 566 35.45 2.72 -15.16
C ASP A 566 35.82 3.90 -16.11
N LEU A 567 34.85 4.49 -16.84
CA LEU A 567 34.43 5.93 -16.73
C LEU A 567 33.38 6.38 -17.79
N VAL A 568 32.96 7.66 -17.75
CA VAL A 568 31.71 8.23 -18.29
C VAL A 568 31.98 9.61 -18.95
N VAL A 569 31.15 10.07 -19.92
CA VAL A 569 30.54 11.44 -20.07
C VAL A 569 30.03 11.77 -21.50
N GLU A 570 29.05 12.69 -21.54
CA GLU A 570 28.05 13.18 -22.51
C GLU A 570 28.46 13.79 -23.90
N PRO A 571 27.48 14.20 -24.78
CA PRO A 571 27.63 14.13 -26.26
C PRO A 571 27.44 15.44 -27.08
N THR A 572 27.62 15.34 -28.42
CA THR A 572 27.08 16.16 -29.55
C THR A 572 27.76 15.68 -30.87
N THR A 573 27.38 15.93 -32.14
CA THR A 573 26.14 16.01 -32.98
C THR A 573 26.60 15.95 -34.47
N GLY A 574 25.83 15.69 -35.54
CA GLY A 574 24.39 15.48 -35.80
C GLY A 574 24.11 15.45 -37.34
N TYR A 575 22.88 15.81 -37.76
CA TYR A 575 22.41 16.04 -39.16
C TYR A 575 22.07 14.85 -40.10
N LEU A 576 21.25 15.16 -41.12
CA LEU A 576 20.37 14.28 -41.92
C LEU A 576 20.16 14.80 -43.36
N LEU A 577 20.02 13.90 -44.35
CA LEU A 577 19.34 14.04 -45.66
C LEU A 577 19.03 12.63 -46.22
N SER A 578 18.14 12.38 -47.20
CA SER A 578 16.68 12.67 -47.29
C SER A 578 16.11 12.18 -48.64
N ASP A 579 15.43 11.01 -48.73
CA ASP A 579 14.46 10.70 -49.82
C ASP A 579 13.68 9.37 -49.63
N ASP A 580 12.74 9.31 -48.68
CA ASP A 580 11.99 8.07 -48.34
C ASP A 580 10.48 8.07 -48.67
N SER A 581 9.94 9.21 -49.15
CA SER A 581 8.48 9.48 -49.14
C SER A 581 7.61 8.39 -49.80
N ALA A 582 7.95 7.96 -51.02
CA ALA A 582 7.15 6.97 -51.75
C ALA A 582 7.28 5.55 -51.19
N LEU A 583 8.45 5.23 -50.61
CA LEU A 583 8.72 3.93 -50.00
C LEU A 583 7.97 3.79 -48.68
N ILE A 584 8.00 4.84 -47.84
CA ILE A 584 7.24 4.94 -46.59
C ILE A 584 5.75 4.71 -46.83
N GLN A 585 5.15 5.32 -47.86
CA GLN A 585 3.69 5.26 -48.03
C GLN A 585 3.18 3.87 -48.45
N MET A 586 3.95 3.13 -49.26
CA MET A 586 3.68 1.71 -49.56
C MET A 586 3.91 0.81 -48.34
N LEU A 587 4.95 1.10 -47.54
CA LEU A 587 5.25 0.37 -46.30
C LEU A 587 4.15 0.55 -45.25
N ILE A 588 3.61 1.77 -45.09
CA ILE A 588 2.52 2.10 -44.16
C ILE A 588 1.26 1.30 -44.47
N PHE A 589 0.88 1.16 -45.75
CA PHE A 589 -0.32 0.40 -46.12
C PHE A 589 -0.20 -1.08 -45.72
N TRP A 590 0.97 -1.69 -45.96
CA TRP A 590 1.28 -3.06 -45.52
C TRP A 590 1.35 -3.18 -43.98
N ILE A 591 1.97 -2.23 -43.30
CA ILE A 591 2.05 -2.19 -41.83
C ILE A 591 0.65 -2.10 -41.21
N THR A 592 -0.28 -1.36 -41.83
CA THR A 592 -1.65 -1.19 -41.30
C THR A 592 -2.44 -2.51 -41.33
N LEU A 593 -2.36 -3.25 -42.45
CA LEU A 593 -2.95 -4.60 -42.56
C LEU A 593 -2.25 -5.61 -41.63
N TRP A 594 -0.93 -5.54 -41.51
CA TRP A 594 -0.15 -6.44 -40.65
C TRP A 594 -0.41 -6.21 -39.16
N LEU A 595 -0.53 -4.95 -38.71
CA LEU A 595 -0.90 -4.64 -37.32
C LEU A 595 -2.29 -5.18 -36.97
N LEU A 596 -3.27 -5.04 -37.87
CA LEU A 596 -4.64 -5.50 -37.62
C LEU A 596 -4.68 -7.01 -37.34
N GLU A 597 -3.97 -7.81 -38.13
CA GLU A 597 -3.83 -9.27 -37.90
C GLU A 597 -2.95 -9.61 -36.69
N CYS A 598 -1.94 -8.80 -36.36
CA CYS A 598 -1.13 -8.99 -35.15
C CYS A 598 -1.90 -8.72 -33.85
N VAL A 599 -2.74 -7.68 -33.81
CA VAL A 599 -3.62 -7.39 -32.66
C VAL A 599 -4.70 -8.46 -32.54
N ARG A 600 -5.24 -8.96 -33.67
CA ARG A 600 -6.15 -10.12 -33.71
C ARG A 600 -5.51 -11.43 -33.22
N ARG A 601 -4.17 -11.47 -33.08
CA ARG A 601 -3.38 -12.57 -32.49
C ARG A 601 -2.86 -12.27 -31.07
N GLY A 602 -3.29 -11.17 -30.45
CA GLY A 602 -2.98 -10.85 -29.05
C GLY A 602 -1.63 -10.18 -28.80
N VAL A 603 -0.99 -9.59 -29.82
CA VAL A 603 0.23 -8.77 -29.62
C VAL A 603 -0.12 -7.50 -28.84
N SER A 604 0.69 -7.17 -27.82
CA SER A 604 0.41 -6.04 -26.92
C SER A 604 0.55 -4.68 -27.63
N LEU A 605 -0.47 -3.84 -27.51
CA LEU A 605 -0.52 -2.47 -28.03
C LEU A 605 0.49 -1.49 -27.38
N LEU A 606 1.19 -1.93 -26.32
CA LEU A 606 2.21 -1.16 -25.61
C LEU A 606 3.62 -1.21 -26.26
N VAL A 607 3.79 -1.98 -27.33
CA VAL A 607 5.05 -2.00 -28.11
C VAL A 607 5.35 -0.63 -28.71
N ARG A 608 6.63 -0.24 -28.69
CA ARG A 608 7.16 1.03 -29.19
C ARG A 608 8.28 0.79 -30.20
N ASP A 609 8.47 1.72 -31.13
CA ASP A 609 9.65 1.76 -32.00
C ASP A 609 10.89 2.36 -31.28
N SER A 610 12.01 2.48 -32.00
CA SER A 610 13.26 3.06 -31.51
C SER A 610 13.13 4.54 -31.08
N GLY A 611 12.24 5.30 -31.72
CA GLY A 611 11.89 6.68 -31.35
C GLY A 611 10.89 6.75 -30.18
N GLY A 612 10.50 5.61 -29.60
CA GLY A 612 9.57 5.52 -28.48
C GLY A 612 8.09 5.67 -28.86
N CYS A 613 7.77 5.81 -30.15
CA CYS A 613 6.40 5.92 -30.66
C CYS A 613 5.67 4.56 -30.53
N SER A 614 4.49 4.56 -29.92
CA SER A 614 3.59 3.39 -29.94
C SER A 614 2.78 3.31 -31.24
N ALA A 615 2.05 2.20 -31.44
CA ALA A 615 1.09 2.06 -32.54
C ALA A 615 0.10 3.24 -32.63
N LEU A 616 -0.37 3.74 -31.48
CA LEU A 616 -1.28 4.89 -31.42
C LEU A 616 -0.61 6.19 -31.90
N HIS A 617 0.69 6.40 -31.66
CA HIS A 617 1.41 7.59 -32.15
C HIS A 617 1.48 7.60 -33.68
N LYS A 618 1.83 6.47 -34.31
CA LYS A 618 1.92 6.38 -35.77
C LYS A 618 0.53 6.43 -36.43
N ALA A 619 -0.47 5.77 -35.84
CA ALA A 619 -1.85 5.84 -36.32
C ALA A 619 -2.41 7.26 -36.24
N ALA A 620 -2.09 7.98 -35.15
CA ALA A 620 -2.54 9.35 -34.96
C ALA A 620 -1.84 10.36 -35.88
N GLN A 621 -0.52 10.23 -36.07
CA GLN A 621 0.26 11.06 -37.00
C GLN A 621 -0.26 10.93 -38.45
N ASN A 622 -0.55 9.70 -38.90
CA ASN A 622 -0.99 9.44 -40.28
C ASN A 622 -2.51 9.59 -40.49
N GLY A 623 -3.27 10.06 -39.49
CA GLY A 623 -4.72 10.30 -39.66
C GLY A 623 -5.59 9.05 -39.73
N HIS A 624 -5.10 7.87 -39.31
CA HIS A 624 -5.78 6.57 -39.47
C HIS A 624 -6.93 6.39 -38.47
N THR A 625 -8.06 7.09 -38.67
CA THR A 625 -9.24 7.13 -37.79
C THR A 625 -9.77 5.75 -37.37
N GLU A 626 -9.91 4.80 -38.30
CA GLU A 626 -10.36 3.43 -38.01
C GLU A 626 -9.41 2.69 -37.05
N LEU A 627 -8.10 2.79 -37.29
CA LEU A 627 -7.09 2.16 -36.45
C LEU A 627 -6.98 2.84 -35.08
N VAL A 628 -7.12 4.17 -35.03
CA VAL A 628 -7.20 4.94 -33.78
C VAL A 628 -8.42 4.49 -32.97
N SER A 629 -9.62 4.48 -33.56
CA SER A 629 -10.85 4.00 -32.91
C SER A 629 -10.72 2.57 -32.38
N TYR A 630 -10.13 1.66 -33.17
CA TYR A 630 -9.92 0.28 -32.74
C TYR A 630 -8.92 0.16 -31.58
N ILE A 631 -7.79 0.89 -31.63
CA ILE A 631 -6.81 0.93 -30.53
C ILE A 631 -7.42 1.56 -29.26
N LEU A 632 -8.29 2.57 -29.39
CA LEU A 632 -8.96 3.21 -28.26
C LEU A 632 -10.06 2.33 -27.63
N GLN A 633 -10.73 1.49 -28.42
CA GLN A 633 -11.72 0.53 -27.90
C GLN A 633 -11.09 -0.69 -27.21
N GLN A 634 -9.90 -1.12 -27.64
CA GLN A 634 -9.22 -2.33 -27.11
C GLN A 634 -8.06 -2.01 -26.15
N GLY A 635 -7.61 -0.75 -26.09
CA GLY A 635 -6.43 -0.32 -25.36
C GLY A 635 -6.69 0.14 -23.93
N SER A 636 -5.63 0.11 -23.11
CA SER A 636 -5.64 0.79 -21.80
C SER A 636 -5.51 2.30 -21.98
N LYS A 637 -6.23 3.09 -21.17
CA LYS A 637 -6.14 4.57 -21.15
C LYS A 637 -4.71 5.10 -21.02
N VAL A 638 -3.81 4.32 -20.41
CA VAL A 638 -2.37 4.63 -20.31
C VAL A 638 -1.75 4.96 -21.68
N LEU A 639 -2.26 4.38 -22.79
CA LEU A 639 -1.78 4.63 -24.15
C LEU A 639 -1.93 6.09 -24.62
N LEU A 640 -2.92 6.84 -24.09
CA LEU A 640 -3.26 8.19 -24.53
C LEU A 640 -2.16 9.21 -24.22
N ASP A 641 -1.66 9.15 -22.98
CA ASP A 641 -0.67 10.09 -22.44
C ASP A 641 0.76 9.53 -22.46
N LEU A 642 1.00 8.40 -23.13
CA LEU A 642 2.37 8.01 -23.48
C LEU A 642 2.98 9.09 -24.37
N THR A 643 4.24 9.43 -24.10
CA THR A 643 5.06 10.30 -24.95
C THR A 643 6.04 9.47 -25.76
N ASP A 644 6.47 9.97 -26.91
CA ASP A 644 7.67 9.47 -27.60
C ASP A 644 8.97 9.80 -26.83
N ARG A 645 10.12 9.39 -27.39
CA ARG A 645 11.47 9.69 -26.85
C ARG A 645 12.14 10.90 -27.49
N GLU A 646 11.75 11.29 -28.70
CA GLU A 646 12.46 12.30 -29.51
C GLU A 646 12.02 13.73 -29.20
N LYS A 647 10.74 13.95 -28.90
CA LYS A 647 10.15 15.28 -28.68
C LYS A 647 9.33 15.35 -27.39
N GLY A 648 8.97 14.21 -26.80
CA GLY A 648 7.99 14.14 -25.71
C GLY A 648 6.55 14.26 -26.20
N ASP A 649 6.32 14.16 -27.52
CA ASP A 649 4.99 14.26 -28.12
C ASP A 649 4.10 13.09 -27.68
N THR A 650 2.88 13.36 -27.26
CA THR A 650 1.82 12.33 -27.17
C THR A 650 1.19 12.05 -28.54
N ALA A 651 0.36 11.01 -28.63
CA ALA A 651 -0.43 10.74 -29.85
C ALA A 651 -1.26 11.96 -30.30
N LEU A 652 -1.77 12.77 -29.37
CA LEU A 652 -2.54 13.98 -29.69
C LEU A 652 -1.64 15.12 -30.22
N HIS A 653 -0.43 15.29 -29.71
CA HIS A 653 0.53 16.25 -30.29
C HIS A 653 0.84 15.93 -31.75
N LYS A 654 0.99 14.64 -32.09
CA LYS A 654 1.25 14.20 -33.47
C LYS A 654 0.02 14.29 -34.37
N ALA A 655 -1.18 14.08 -33.84
CA ALA A 655 -2.40 14.37 -34.58
C ALA A 655 -2.55 15.88 -34.88
N ALA A 656 -2.18 16.73 -33.92
CA ALA A 656 -2.24 18.19 -34.07
C ALA A 656 -1.19 18.73 -35.04
N SER A 657 0.08 18.27 -34.98
CA SER A 657 1.14 18.70 -35.91
C SER A 657 0.80 18.39 -37.36
N GLU A 658 0.17 17.25 -37.62
CA GLU A 658 -0.21 16.80 -38.97
C GLU A 658 -1.67 17.18 -39.33
N LYS A 659 -2.31 18.05 -38.53
CA LYS A 659 -3.65 18.64 -38.76
C LYS A 659 -4.77 17.60 -38.93
N GLN A 660 -4.67 16.49 -38.22
CA GLN A 660 -5.59 15.35 -38.31
C GLN A 660 -6.86 15.57 -37.48
N HIS A 661 -7.75 16.45 -37.94
CA HIS A 661 -8.97 16.89 -37.25
C HIS A 661 -9.80 15.73 -36.65
N ALA A 662 -10.10 14.71 -37.44
CA ALA A 662 -10.94 13.59 -37.01
C ALA A 662 -10.27 12.73 -35.93
N VAL A 663 -8.95 12.52 -36.03
CA VAL A 663 -8.16 11.83 -35.00
C VAL A 663 -8.07 12.67 -33.72
N CYS A 664 -7.90 13.98 -33.83
CA CYS A 664 -7.88 14.87 -32.66
C CYS A 664 -9.18 14.76 -31.87
N ARG A 665 -10.34 14.78 -32.55
CA ARG A 665 -11.66 14.57 -31.91
C ARG A 665 -11.74 13.22 -31.20
N LEU A 666 -11.40 12.11 -31.87
CA LEU A 666 -11.41 10.77 -31.28
C LEU A 666 -10.48 10.62 -30.05
N LEU A 667 -9.30 11.23 -30.08
CA LEU A 667 -8.36 11.21 -28.94
C LEU A 667 -8.86 12.06 -27.77
N VAL A 668 -9.50 13.19 -28.03
CA VAL A 668 -10.12 14.04 -26.99
C VAL A 668 -11.35 13.37 -26.39
N GLU A 669 -12.21 12.76 -27.20
CA GLU A 669 -13.37 11.96 -26.76
C GLU A 669 -12.95 10.75 -25.89
N ALA A 670 -11.80 10.14 -26.17
CA ALA A 670 -11.21 9.08 -25.33
C ALA A 670 -10.54 9.60 -24.04
N GLY A 671 -10.32 10.91 -23.92
CA GLY A 671 -9.77 11.57 -22.74
C GLY A 671 -8.24 11.72 -22.73
N ALA A 672 -7.60 11.96 -23.88
CA ALA A 672 -6.18 12.36 -23.93
C ALA A 672 -5.95 13.71 -23.24
N SER A 673 -4.82 13.88 -22.54
CA SER A 673 -4.51 15.11 -21.82
C SER A 673 -4.21 16.27 -22.77
N LEU A 674 -5.11 17.26 -22.77
CA LEU A 674 -4.95 18.53 -23.49
C LEU A 674 -3.89 19.46 -22.87
N GLN A 675 -3.54 19.25 -21.59
CA GLN A 675 -2.66 20.13 -20.81
C GLN A 675 -1.24 19.55 -20.63
N LYS A 676 -0.95 18.37 -21.18
CA LYS A 676 0.39 17.79 -21.12
C LYS A 676 1.27 18.46 -22.17
N THR A 677 2.40 19.02 -21.77
CA THR A 677 3.38 19.60 -22.69
C THR A 677 4.38 18.56 -23.18
N ASN A 678 4.87 18.70 -24.42
CA ASN A 678 6.04 17.98 -24.91
C ASN A 678 7.35 18.58 -24.33
N PHE A 679 8.52 18.04 -24.70
CA PHE A 679 9.83 18.52 -24.21
C PHE A 679 10.22 19.92 -24.72
N GLN A 680 9.46 20.50 -25.64
CA GLN A 680 9.60 21.89 -26.10
C GLN A 680 8.70 22.86 -25.31
N GLY A 681 7.93 22.37 -24.32
CA GLY A 681 6.98 23.17 -23.56
C GLY A 681 5.66 23.48 -24.29
N LYS A 682 5.50 23.00 -25.53
CA LYS A 682 4.27 23.16 -26.31
C LYS A 682 3.20 22.17 -25.84
N THR A 683 1.94 22.62 -25.75
CA THR A 683 0.76 21.75 -25.63
C THR A 683 0.33 21.23 -27.02
N PRO A 684 -0.64 20.29 -27.12
CA PRO A 684 -1.19 19.88 -28.42
C PRO A 684 -1.84 21.04 -29.19
N ALA A 685 -2.36 22.07 -28.52
CA ALA A 685 -2.92 23.25 -29.18
C ALA A 685 -1.82 24.11 -29.84
N ASP A 686 -0.71 24.34 -29.13
CA ASP A 686 0.47 25.07 -29.66
C ASP A 686 1.19 24.33 -30.80
N GLN A 687 0.90 23.03 -30.94
CA GLN A 687 1.45 22.16 -31.96
C GLN A 687 0.60 22.15 -33.25
N ALA A 688 -0.64 22.66 -33.22
CA ALA A 688 -1.53 22.83 -34.39
C ALA A 688 -1.14 24.04 -35.27
N GLU A 689 0.16 24.19 -35.56
CA GLU A 689 0.72 25.42 -36.12
C GLU A 689 0.23 25.69 -37.56
N GLY A 690 -0.44 26.84 -37.74
CA GLY A 690 -1.11 27.18 -38.99
C GLY A 690 -2.40 26.41 -39.27
N ASP A 691 -3.12 25.93 -38.24
CA ASP A 691 -4.52 25.54 -38.33
C ASP A 691 -5.34 26.22 -37.23
N SER A 692 -5.92 27.38 -37.57
CA SER A 692 -6.65 28.19 -36.61
C SER A 692 -7.97 27.56 -36.15
N GLU A 693 -8.56 26.64 -36.92
CA GLU A 693 -9.79 25.96 -36.51
C GLU A 693 -9.46 24.85 -35.51
N LEU A 694 -8.44 24.03 -35.79
CA LEU A 694 -7.99 22.97 -34.90
C LEU A 694 -7.41 23.52 -33.59
N ALA A 695 -6.60 24.59 -33.66
CA ALA A 695 -6.07 25.25 -32.47
C ALA A 695 -7.20 25.85 -31.60
N THR A 696 -8.21 26.48 -32.22
CA THR A 696 -9.37 27.00 -31.50
C THR A 696 -10.22 25.88 -30.91
N TYR A 697 -10.42 24.76 -31.62
CA TYR A 697 -11.13 23.59 -31.10
C TYR A 697 -10.40 22.99 -29.89
N LEU A 698 -9.09 22.74 -29.99
CA LEU A 698 -8.30 22.20 -28.88
C LEU A 698 -8.27 23.16 -27.69
N SER A 699 -8.15 24.48 -27.91
CA SER A 699 -8.18 25.49 -26.84
C SER A 699 -9.57 25.65 -26.21
N ALA A 700 -10.64 25.56 -26.99
CA ALA A 700 -12.01 25.54 -26.48
C ALA A 700 -12.28 24.28 -25.65
N GLN A 701 -11.73 23.13 -26.04
CA GLN A 701 -11.76 21.92 -25.21
C GLN A 701 -10.82 22.00 -24.01
N GLN A 702 -9.69 22.73 -24.08
CA GLN A 702 -8.89 23.07 -22.90
C GLN A 702 -9.69 23.93 -21.92
N HIS A 703 -10.58 24.81 -22.40
CA HIS A 703 -11.46 25.60 -21.53
C HIS A 703 -12.66 24.83 -20.97
N THR A 704 -13.38 24.01 -21.75
CA THR A 704 -14.46 23.16 -21.18
C THR A 704 -13.90 22.09 -20.24
N SER A 705 -12.74 21.50 -20.59
CA SER A 705 -12.03 20.59 -19.70
C SER A 705 -11.42 21.31 -18.51
N SER A 706 -10.95 22.57 -18.61
CA SER A 706 -10.51 23.34 -17.42
C SER A 706 -11.66 23.92 -16.60
N THR A 707 -12.88 24.06 -17.11
CA THR A 707 -14.05 24.31 -16.24
C THR A 707 -14.42 23.03 -15.49
N THR A 708 -14.54 21.88 -16.18
CA THR A 708 -14.77 20.58 -15.51
C THR A 708 -13.56 20.08 -14.71
N ARG A 709 -12.37 20.65 -14.91
CA ARG A 709 -11.13 20.37 -14.17
C ARG A 709 -10.78 21.44 -13.15
N GLU A 710 -11.35 22.64 -13.20
CA GLU A 710 -11.52 23.46 -12.00
C GLU A 710 -12.52 22.73 -11.07
N ASP A 711 -13.64 22.22 -11.61
CA ASP A 711 -14.57 21.34 -10.85
C ASP A 711 -13.97 19.98 -10.41
N LEU A 712 -12.77 19.58 -10.88
CA LEU A 712 -12.08 18.35 -10.46
C LEU A 712 -10.71 18.56 -9.77
N GLU A 713 -10.01 19.68 -9.95
CA GLU A 713 -8.80 20.07 -9.22
C GLU A 713 -9.12 20.97 -8.02
N THR A 714 -10.30 21.59 -7.98
CA THR A 714 -10.96 22.04 -6.74
C THR A 714 -11.69 20.88 -6.02
N ALA A 715 -11.52 19.63 -6.47
CA ALA A 715 -12.17 18.44 -5.91
C ALA A 715 -11.24 17.22 -5.77
N VAL A 716 -10.00 17.45 -5.31
CA VAL A 716 -9.19 16.42 -4.60
C VAL A 716 -8.86 16.92 -3.21
#